data_AF-A0A8B7Y0G9-F1
#
_entry.id   AF-A0A8B7Y0G9-F1
#
_cell.length_a   1.000
_cell.length_b   1.000
_cell.length_c   1.000
_cell.angle_alpha   90.00
_cell.angle_beta   90.00
_cell.angle_gamma   90.00
#
_symmetry.space_group_name_H-M   'P 1'
#
loop_
_entity.id
_entity.type
_entity.pdbx_description
1 polymer ?
#
loop_
_entity_poly.entity_id
_entity_poly.type
_entity_poly.pdbx_seq_one_letter_code
_entity_poly.pdbx_strand_id
1 'polypeptide(L)'
;MVPCSMRRLLPCVSIAMVFLIVGLFWNMTYGNFRWQKDVDFVTTPRKVFSNFEKIMVRENQPISPGDTASTEEEPGKLRVVIIGSGPAALGAARRLQELEQADRTVISILEESDKPGGPASSVRDGQGFLWDAGFHVVSSHYTYFDRVLNMAVPKWNYQSRASFAFMKGSDKKRKFIRFPIEKNIHKMHERDHRGSGESAEGDLASKSMKFDERLPQKFGVGLAAAFMRKYNQKFWTVEPRELNSAWVSGQVVVPEMAETKMKELDNANTEWGDSLIFRFPKYNGTGAIWESVARQLPGRWFRFHEKVTGVDIDNKVITVETGLDVKFHRDMEYDILISTVPLDVFVSYLKSSDVSLRQMQELASHLVYTHTHIVGVGLIGRIPKTLANKSWVYFPDSDSPFYRVTMFSNFSDDHVPKPGAYWSLICEIAESQNSSNQTYWSEENLIKESIQALVLYGFISADTVVSTHYHRLEHGYPVPSRERDVILDTIQPWLKSKDIYSRGRFGGWKYEVGNQDQSFMQGVEVVDDFLGDVPEVTYRYPDLANSKKNTDRIVPLDYEIVIAHYKENLDWLRPYANHTLVYHQGNALGPPFQFYGWERLENVGRESHAFLYHITTYYDRLADVTVFAQGDRLKGRCFKNPMRFIDSARKGIPCLKVYEMWTWWGNIRFKLKNKQRRKADETFGQVYRNLYGRPPPKEGIESCRSGCFGATKQQILRHPREFYQKALAYVSRHPNPEEGHYLERLWYHFFADRP
;
A
#
# COMPACT_ATOMS: atom_id res chain seq x y z
N MET A 1 65.26 -2.52 6.73
CA MET A 1 65.47 -3.46 5.59
C MET A 1 64.99 -4.84 6.01
N VAL A 2 64.37 -5.57 5.08
CA VAL A 2 63.63 -6.82 5.34
C VAL A 2 64.45 -8.03 4.84
N PRO A 3 64.40 -9.18 5.53
CA PRO A 3 64.70 -10.48 4.93
C PRO A 3 63.42 -11.30 4.69
N CYS A 4 63.29 -11.94 3.52
CA CYS A 4 62.62 -13.25 3.44
C CYS A 4 62.97 -14.02 2.16
N SER A 5 62.71 -15.32 2.18
CA SER A 5 63.39 -16.34 1.39
C SER A 5 62.67 -16.83 0.12
N MET A 6 63.49 -17.29 -0.84
CA MET A 6 63.43 -18.63 -1.50
C MET A 6 62.26 -19.58 -1.15
N ARG A 7 61.73 -20.47 -2.02
CA ARG A 7 62.15 -20.97 -3.36
C ARG A 7 61.06 -21.89 -3.98
N ARG A 8 61.02 -22.01 -5.33
CA ARG A 8 60.67 -23.23 -6.13
C ARG A 8 59.20 -23.75 -6.09
N LEU A 9 58.66 -24.47 -7.09
CA LEU A 9 59.15 -25.06 -8.36
C LEU A 9 57.99 -25.18 -9.40
N LEU A 10 58.32 -25.19 -10.69
CA LEU A 10 57.52 -25.64 -11.87
C LEU A 10 58.09 -27.01 -12.34
N PRO A 11 57.44 -27.88 -13.16
CA PRO A 11 56.97 -27.51 -14.52
C PRO A 11 55.79 -28.29 -15.18
N CYS A 12 55.35 -27.70 -16.30
CA CYS A 12 54.74 -28.18 -17.56
C CYS A 12 54.31 -29.66 -17.79
N VAL A 13 53.21 -29.80 -18.55
CA VAL A 13 53.01 -30.54 -19.84
C VAL A 13 51.50 -30.83 -20.06
N SER A 14 50.83 -30.71 -21.23
CA SER A 14 51.04 -30.02 -22.53
C SER A 14 49.75 -30.05 -23.40
N ILE A 15 49.60 -29.13 -24.37
CA ILE A 15 49.08 -29.27 -25.78
C ILE A 15 47.72 -30.02 -26.00
N ALA A 16 46.69 -29.56 -26.74
CA ALA A 16 46.49 -28.58 -27.85
C ALA A 16 45.09 -27.87 -27.73
N MET A 17 44.56 -26.99 -28.60
CA MET A 17 44.85 -26.63 -30.00
C MET A 17 44.28 -25.22 -30.39
N VAL A 18 45.15 -24.34 -30.91
CA VAL A 18 44.96 -23.35 -32.02
C VAL A 18 43.74 -22.38 -32.06
N PHE A 19 43.95 -21.15 -31.53
CA PHE A 19 44.13 -19.85 -32.26
C PHE A 19 43.12 -19.20 -33.28
N LEU A 20 43.01 -17.85 -33.15
CA LEU A 20 42.86 -16.77 -34.18
C LEU A 20 41.48 -16.56 -34.89
N ILE A 21 41.05 -15.34 -35.28
CA ILE A 21 41.27 -13.95 -34.80
C ILE A 21 40.19 -12.96 -35.37
N VAL A 22 39.91 -11.85 -34.64
CA VAL A 22 39.39 -10.48 -35.02
C VAL A 22 38.61 -10.24 -36.34
N GLY A 23 37.53 -9.43 -36.31
CA GLY A 23 37.26 -8.45 -37.40
C GLY A 23 35.84 -7.92 -37.66
N LEU A 24 35.50 -6.80 -37.00
CA LEU A 24 34.74 -5.61 -37.47
C LEU A 24 33.92 -5.58 -38.81
N PHE A 25 32.78 -4.87 -38.71
CA PHE A 25 32.00 -4.11 -39.74
C PHE A 25 30.96 -4.79 -40.69
N TRP A 26 29.86 -4.01 -40.89
CA TRP A 26 28.97 -3.88 -42.08
C TRP A 26 27.67 -4.72 -42.27
N ASN A 27 26.56 -4.14 -41.78
CA ASN A 27 25.34 -3.69 -42.51
C ASN A 27 24.76 -4.41 -43.76
N MET A 28 23.42 -4.55 -43.74
CA MET A 28 22.43 -4.69 -44.86
C MET A 28 22.53 -5.85 -45.88
N THR A 29 21.44 -6.63 -46.05
CA THR A 29 20.43 -6.45 -47.14
C THR A 29 19.35 -7.55 -47.17
N TYR A 30 18.24 -7.28 -47.89
CA TYR A 30 17.09 -8.15 -48.12
C TYR A 30 17.41 -9.42 -48.94
N GLY A 31 16.62 -10.49 -48.78
CA GLY A 31 16.58 -11.60 -49.74
C GLY A 31 15.64 -12.75 -49.36
N ASN A 32 14.50 -12.88 -50.05
CA ASN A 32 13.63 -14.05 -49.95
C ASN A 32 14.34 -15.33 -50.42
N PHE A 33 14.00 -16.51 -49.86
CA PHE A 33 13.39 -17.61 -50.64
C PHE A 33 12.86 -18.74 -49.73
N ARG A 34 11.71 -19.32 -50.11
CA ARG A 34 11.14 -20.57 -49.54
C ARG A 34 11.82 -21.79 -50.18
N TRP A 35 11.87 -22.93 -49.47
CA TRP A 35 11.06 -24.12 -49.85
C TRP A 35 11.08 -25.24 -48.78
N GLN A 36 10.01 -26.05 -48.77
CA GLN A 36 9.79 -27.21 -47.90
C GLN A 36 10.64 -28.43 -48.32
N LYS A 37 11.06 -29.27 -47.35
CA LYS A 37 10.41 -30.57 -47.06
C LYS A 37 11.09 -31.40 -45.96
N ASP A 38 10.28 -31.81 -44.99
CA ASP A 38 10.13 -33.15 -44.39
C ASP A 38 11.35 -34.09 -44.28
N VAL A 39 11.80 -34.34 -43.04
CA VAL A 39 11.99 -35.71 -42.51
C VAL A 39 11.66 -35.69 -41.01
N ASP A 40 10.63 -36.44 -40.60
CA ASP A 40 10.37 -36.77 -39.20
C ASP A 40 11.26 -37.92 -38.73
N PHE A 41 11.86 -37.80 -37.53
CA PHE A 41 12.19 -38.98 -36.73
C PHE A 41 12.05 -38.70 -35.23
N VAL A 42 11.45 -39.67 -34.53
CA VAL A 42 10.90 -39.53 -33.19
C VAL A 42 11.89 -39.99 -32.11
N THR A 43 12.13 -39.18 -31.07
CA THR A 43 12.03 -39.54 -29.62
C THR A 43 12.64 -38.47 -28.70
N THR A 44 11.91 -38.14 -27.62
CA THR A 44 12.23 -37.18 -26.54
C THR A 44 13.15 -37.79 -25.47
N PRO A 45 13.75 -37.04 -24.49
CA PRO A 45 13.23 -35.80 -23.86
C PRO A 45 14.24 -34.68 -23.51
N ARG A 46 14.00 -33.47 -24.02
CA ARG A 46 14.46 -32.20 -23.39
C ARG A 46 13.28 -31.26 -23.15
N LYS A 47 12.69 -31.35 -21.95
CA LYS A 47 11.60 -30.44 -21.50
C LYS A 47 11.71 -30.13 -20.00
N VAL A 48 12.83 -29.49 -19.60
CA VAL A 48 13.04 -28.97 -18.23
C VAL A 48 13.58 -27.54 -18.21
N PHE A 49 14.29 -27.07 -19.25
CA PHE A 49 15.04 -25.81 -19.20
C PHE A 49 14.50 -24.62 -20.03
N SER A 50 13.32 -24.72 -20.66
CA SER A 50 12.77 -23.62 -21.50
C SER A 50 11.62 -22.82 -20.85
N ASN A 51 11.24 -23.12 -19.61
CA ASN A 51 10.09 -22.46 -18.96
C ASN A 51 10.47 -21.29 -18.03
N PHE A 52 11.74 -21.11 -17.68
CA PHE A 52 12.16 -20.02 -16.78
C PHE A 52 12.36 -18.68 -17.49
N GLU A 53 12.89 -18.66 -18.73
CA GLU A 53 13.10 -17.40 -19.46
C GLU A 53 11.81 -16.79 -20.01
N LYS A 54 10.79 -17.61 -20.34
CA LYS A 54 9.49 -17.09 -20.82
C LYS A 54 8.62 -16.43 -19.74
N ILE A 55 8.99 -16.54 -18.47
CA ILE A 55 8.26 -15.90 -17.36
C ILE A 55 8.77 -14.48 -17.09
N MET A 56 10.06 -14.20 -17.33
CA MET A 56 10.68 -12.88 -17.06
C MET A 56 10.41 -11.81 -18.14
N VAL A 57 9.91 -12.19 -19.32
CA VAL A 57 9.78 -11.27 -20.48
C VAL A 57 8.33 -10.74 -20.66
N ARG A 58 7.41 -11.05 -19.74
CA ARG A 58 6.02 -10.56 -19.76
C ARG A 58 5.73 -9.34 -18.87
N GLU A 59 6.72 -8.79 -18.16
CA GLU A 59 6.47 -7.72 -17.18
C GLU A 59 6.27 -6.31 -17.77
N ASN A 60 6.65 -6.07 -19.03
CA ASN A 60 6.56 -4.75 -19.71
C ASN A 60 5.73 -4.78 -21.03
N GLN A 61 4.53 -5.38 -21.02
CA GLN A 61 3.56 -5.10 -22.10
C GLN A 61 2.60 -3.99 -21.65
N PRO A 62 2.35 -2.95 -22.48
CA PRO A 62 1.29 -1.99 -22.21
C PRO A 62 -0.06 -2.71 -22.17
N ILE A 63 -1.04 -2.10 -21.50
CA ILE A 63 -2.43 -2.56 -21.55
C ILE A 63 -2.86 -2.49 -23.02
N SER A 64 -3.15 -3.63 -23.63
CA SER A 64 -3.66 -3.66 -25.01
C SER A 64 -4.98 -2.90 -25.05
N PRO A 65 -5.21 -2.00 -26.03
CA PRO A 65 -6.55 -1.49 -26.29
C PRO A 65 -7.49 -2.67 -26.44
N GLY A 66 -8.50 -2.76 -25.57
CA GLY A 66 -9.50 -3.81 -25.68
C GLY A 66 -10.27 -3.62 -26.98
N ASP A 67 -10.51 -4.72 -27.70
CA ASP A 67 -11.40 -4.70 -28.87
C ASP A 67 -12.70 -3.98 -28.51
N THR A 68 -13.18 -3.13 -29.43
CA THR A 68 -14.33 -2.25 -29.24
C THR A 68 -15.54 -3.03 -28.71
N ALA A 69 -15.84 -2.87 -27.43
CA ALA A 69 -16.98 -3.51 -26.80
C ALA A 69 -18.27 -3.03 -27.48
N SER A 70 -19.06 -3.98 -27.97
CA SER A 70 -20.35 -3.76 -28.60
C SER A 70 -21.28 -2.96 -27.69
N THR A 71 -21.85 -1.88 -28.23
CA THR A 71 -22.78 -0.96 -27.55
C THR A 71 -24.19 -1.52 -27.45
N GLU A 72 -24.34 -2.82 -27.17
CA GLU A 72 -25.64 -3.42 -26.90
C GLU A 72 -25.96 -3.26 -25.40
N GLU A 73 -26.93 -2.42 -25.10
CA GLU A 73 -27.43 -2.17 -23.76
C GLU A 73 -28.10 -3.43 -23.21
N GLU A 74 -27.61 -3.96 -22.09
CA GLU A 74 -28.28 -5.04 -21.36
C GLU A 74 -29.26 -4.42 -20.33
N PRO A 75 -30.58 -4.40 -20.59
CA PRO A 75 -31.53 -3.74 -19.72
C PRO A 75 -31.61 -4.41 -18.34
N GLY A 76 -31.57 -3.58 -17.28
CA GLY A 76 -31.72 -4.02 -15.88
C GLY A 76 -30.42 -4.19 -15.09
N LYS A 77 -29.25 -3.83 -15.65
CA LYS A 77 -27.98 -3.77 -14.91
C LYS A 77 -27.68 -2.36 -14.40
N LEU A 78 -27.13 -2.26 -13.19
CA LEU A 78 -26.71 -0.99 -12.59
C LEU A 78 -25.47 -0.45 -13.32
N ARG A 79 -25.48 0.80 -13.74
CA ARG A 79 -24.37 1.45 -14.46
C ARG A 79 -23.57 2.31 -13.49
N VAL A 80 -22.36 1.84 -13.16
CA VAL A 80 -21.43 2.58 -12.30
C VAL A 80 -20.32 3.15 -13.18
N VAL A 81 -20.23 4.48 -13.26
CA VAL A 81 -19.14 5.16 -13.97
C VAL A 81 -18.18 5.76 -12.95
N ILE A 82 -16.89 5.58 -13.18
CA ILE A 82 -15.80 6.10 -12.36
C ILE A 82 -14.96 7.04 -13.22
N ILE A 83 -14.79 8.30 -12.80
CA ILE A 83 -13.97 9.30 -13.50
C ILE A 83 -12.61 9.41 -12.81
N GLY A 84 -11.55 9.20 -13.59
CA GLY A 84 -10.16 9.07 -13.17
C GLY A 84 -9.77 7.63 -12.83
N SER A 85 -8.47 7.36 -12.78
CA SER A 85 -7.88 6.05 -12.46
C SER A 85 -6.76 6.14 -11.41
N GLY A 86 -6.79 7.19 -10.58
CA GLY A 86 -5.93 7.34 -9.41
C GLY A 86 -6.33 6.41 -8.24
N PRO A 87 -5.66 6.53 -7.08
CA PRO A 87 -5.87 5.66 -5.92
C PRO A 87 -7.35 5.47 -5.52
N ALA A 88 -8.14 6.54 -5.46
CA ALA A 88 -9.55 6.47 -5.09
C ALA A 88 -10.40 5.67 -6.09
N ALA A 89 -10.21 5.91 -7.39
CA ALA A 89 -10.93 5.19 -8.45
C ALA A 89 -10.57 3.70 -8.45
N LEU A 90 -9.29 3.37 -8.29
CA LEU A 90 -8.82 1.99 -8.19
C LEU A 90 -9.33 1.30 -6.90
N GLY A 91 -9.55 2.05 -5.82
CA GLY A 91 -10.21 1.56 -4.60
C GLY A 91 -11.66 1.18 -4.82
N ALA A 92 -12.44 2.05 -5.47
CA ALA A 92 -13.82 1.77 -5.84
C ALA A 92 -13.92 0.58 -6.81
N ALA A 93 -13.12 0.58 -7.88
CA ALA A 93 -13.09 -0.51 -8.85
C ALA A 93 -12.70 -1.85 -8.19
N ARG A 94 -11.72 -1.85 -7.27
CA ARG A 94 -11.33 -3.04 -6.51
C ARG A 94 -12.46 -3.56 -5.63
N ARG A 95 -13.18 -2.67 -4.95
CA ARG A 95 -14.31 -3.08 -4.10
C ARG A 95 -15.48 -3.63 -4.91
N LEU A 96 -15.77 -3.06 -6.08
CA LEU A 96 -16.77 -3.56 -7.02
C LEU A 96 -16.42 -4.96 -7.57
N GLN A 97 -15.15 -5.20 -7.89
CA GLN A 97 -14.67 -6.52 -8.31
C GLN A 97 -14.89 -7.57 -7.20
N GLU A 98 -14.53 -7.25 -5.97
CA GLU A 98 -14.59 -8.17 -4.82
C GLU A 98 -15.99 -8.48 -4.31
N LEU A 99 -16.98 -7.65 -4.66
CA LEU A 99 -18.40 -7.91 -4.38
C LEU A 99 -19.10 -8.69 -5.51
N GLU A 100 -18.33 -9.19 -6.49
CA GLU A 100 -18.76 -10.04 -7.62
C GLU A 100 -20.02 -9.55 -8.36
N GLN A 101 -20.22 -8.23 -8.44
CA GLN A 101 -21.39 -7.64 -9.12
C GLN A 101 -21.31 -7.68 -10.65
N ALA A 102 -20.38 -8.41 -11.25
CA ALA A 102 -20.13 -8.39 -12.71
C ALA A 102 -21.35 -8.84 -13.56
N ASP A 103 -22.24 -9.66 -13.00
CA ASP A 103 -23.47 -10.11 -13.64
C ASP A 103 -24.66 -9.15 -13.43
N ARG A 104 -24.52 -8.14 -12.56
CA ARG A 104 -25.58 -7.16 -12.20
C ARG A 104 -25.21 -5.71 -12.46
N THR A 105 -23.93 -5.42 -12.70
CA THR A 105 -23.40 -4.06 -12.79
C THR A 105 -22.50 -3.92 -14.01
N VAL A 106 -22.74 -2.88 -14.82
CA VAL A 106 -21.86 -2.42 -15.89
C VAL A 106 -20.94 -1.35 -15.30
N ILE A 107 -19.62 -1.56 -15.42
CA ILE A 107 -18.60 -0.68 -14.83
C ILE A 107 -17.74 -0.09 -15.94
N SER A 108 -17.62 1.24 -15.97
CA SER A 108 -16.71 1.97 -16.84
C SER A 108 -15.83 2.92 -16.02
N ILE A 109 -14.53 2.88 -16.28
CA ILE A 109 -13.49 3.73 -15.66
C ILE A 109 -12.90 4.58 -16.77
N LEU A 110 -13.10 5.89 -16.71
CA LEU A 110 -12.68 6.85 -17.73
C LEU A 110 -11.44 7.61 -17.25
N GLU A 111 -10.38 7.63 -18.05
CA GLU A 111 -9.12 8.30 -17.72
C GLU A 111 -8.62 9.11 -18.92
N GLU A 112 -8.24 10.37 -18.69
CA GLU A 112 -7.69 11.25 -19.73
C GLU A 112 -6.26 10.85 -20.11
N SER A 113 -5.50 10.34 -19.14
CA SER A 113 -4.14 9.82 -19.32
C SER A 113 -4.09 8.51 -20.13
N ASP A 114 -2.88 8.12 -20.55
CA ASP A 114 -2.59 6.84 -21.22
C ASP A 114 -2.48 5.65 -20.24
N LYS A 115 -2.38 5.93 -18.94
CA LYS A 115 -2.07 4.95 -17.90
C LYS A 115 -2.65 5.33 -16.53
N PRO A 116 -2.81 4.38 -15.60
CA PRO A 116 -3.40 4.63 -14.30
C PRO A 116 -2.44 5.21 -13.26
N GLY A 117 -3.00 5.72 -12.15
CA GLY A 117 -2.28 6.20 -10.98
C GLY A 117 -2.41 7.70 -10.68
N GLY A 118 -2.76 8.52 -11.69
CA GLY A 118 -2.96 9.97 -11.52
C GLY A 118 -1.74 10.66 -10.87
N PRO A 119 -1.91 11.45 -9.79
CA PRO A 119 -0.80 12.13 -9.12
C PRO A 119 0.15 11.19 -8.35
N ALA A 120 -0.18 9.89 -8.23
CA ALA A 120 0.71 8.88 -7.65
C ALA A 120 1.47 8.09 -8.73
N SER A 121 1.60 8.63 -9.94
CA SER A 121 2.30 8.02 -11.07
C SER A 121 3.82 8.26 -11.05
N SER A 122 4.52 7.51 -11.90
CA SER A 122 5.96 7.63 -12.12
C SER A 122 6.27 7.69 -13.63
N VAL A 123 7.38 8.30 -14.00
CA VAL A 123 7.89 8.37 -15.37
C VAL A 123 9.39 8.09 -15.38
N ARG A 124 9.89 7.41 -16.42
CA ARG A 124 11.32 7.23 -16.66
C ARG A 124 11.73 8.12 -17.82
N ASP A 125 12.75 8.95 -17.62
CA ASP A 125 13.25 9.85 -18.67
C ASP A 125 14.13 9.13 -19.71
N GLY A 126 14.47 9.84 -20.79
CA GLY A 126 15.32 9.31 -21.86
C GLY A 126 16.76 8.99 -21.45
N GLN A 127 17.21 9.43 -20.26
CA GLN A 127 18.51 9.09 -19.68
C GLN A 127 18.40 7.91 -18.69
N GLY A 128 17.19 7.36 -18.48
CA GLY A 128 16.93 6.20 -17.64
C GLY A 128 16.68 6.52 -16.15
N PHE A 129 16.66 7.79 -15.75
CA PHE A 129 16.28 8.18 -14.38
C PHE A 129 14.77 8.06 -14.20
N LEU A 130 14.35 7.63 -13.02
CA LEU A 130 12.95 7.55 -12.64
C LEU A 130 12.55 8.77 -11.80
N TRP A 131 11.35 9.27 -12.05
CA TRP A 131 10.74 10.40 -11.36
C TRP A 131 9.31 10.04 -10.95
N ASP A 132 8.98 10.13 -9.66
CA ASP A 132 7.59 10.13 -9.20
C ASP A 132 7.00 11.54 -9.36
N ALA A 133 5.69 11.65 -9.56
CA ALA A 133 4.96 12.92 -9.60
C ALA A 133 4.82 13.57 -8.19
N GLY A 134 5.96 13.86 -7.56
CA GLY A 134 6.09 14.16 -6.13
C GLY A 134 6.51 12.93 -5.33
N PHE A 135 7.24 13.14 -4.24
CA PHE A 135 7.71 12.03 -3.41
C PHE A 135 6.60 11.51 -2.49
N HIS A 136 6.33 10.21 -2.59
CA HIS A 136 5.28 9.51 -1.85
C HIS A 136 5.86 8.35 -1.04
N VAL A 137 5.56 8.31 0.27
CA VAL A 137 5.83 7.14 1.12
C VAL A 137 4.60 6.24 1.16
N VAL A 138 4.81 4.91 1.14
CA VAL A 138 3.74 3.95 1.45
C VAL A 138 3.65 3.78 2.97
N SER A 139 2.82 4.62 3.59
CA SER A 139 2.24 4.38 4.92
C SER A 139 0.78 3.90 4.79
N SER A 140 0.20 3.41 5.88
CA SER A 140 -1.10 2.73 5.83
C SER A 140 -1.81 2.66 7.18
N HIS A 141 -3.02 3.21 7.23
CA HIS A 141 -3.96 3.09 8.33
C HIS A 141 -4.93 1.91 8.15
N TYR A 142 -4.83 1.11 7.08
CA TYR A 142 -5.84 0.09 6.73
C TYR A 142 -5.22 -1.24 6.36
N THR A 143 -5.73 -2.34 6.93
CA THR A 143 -5.30 -3.70 6.54
C THR A 143 -5.77 -4.08 5.13
N TYR A 144 -6.91 -3.55 4.68
CA TYR A 144 -7.44 -3.71 3.33
C TYR A 144 -6.48 -3.11 2.28
N PHE A 145 -6.04 -1.86 2.46
CA PHE A 145 -5.03 -1.24 1.61
C PHE A 145 -3.71 -2.01 1.63
N ASP A 146 -3.24 -2.44 2.81
CA ASP A 146 -2.03 -3.26 2.91
C ASP A 146 -2.13 -4.53 2.08
N ARG A 147 -3.26 -5.25 2.15
CA ARG A 147 -3.54 -6.47 1.38
C ARG A 147 -3.50 -6.21 -0.13
N VAL A 148 -4.14 -5.15 -0.62
CA VAL A 148 -4.14 -4.82 -2.05
C VAL A 148 -2.71 -4.52 -2.53
N LEU A 149 -1.95 -3.71 -1.80
CA LEU A 149 -0.55 -3.45 -2.11
C LEU A 149 0.34 -4.69 -2.00
N ASN A 150 0.02 -5.61 -1.09
CA ASN A 150 0.72 -6.88 -0.94
C ASN A 150 0.49 -7.82 -2.14
N MET A 151 -0.67 -7.75 -2.79
CA MET A 151 -0.91 -8.48 -4.05
C MET A 151 -0.32 -7.75 -5.26
N ALA A 152 -0.27 -6.41 -5.24
CA ALA A 152 0.19 -5.60 -6.36
C ALA A 152 1.72 -5.55 -6.50
N VAL A 153 2.48 -5.44 -5.41
CA VAL A 153 3.91 -5.12 -5.48
C VAL A 153 4.77 -6.33 -5.11
N PRO A 154 5.49 -6.96 -6.06
CA PRO A 154 6.16 -8.23 -5.84
C PRO A 154 7.42 -8.13 -4.97
N LYS A 155 8.05 -6.95 -4.89
CA LYS A 155 9.26 -6.68 -4.10
C LYS A 155 9.26 -5.26 -3.54
N TRP A 156 9.55 -5.16 -2.25
CA TRP A 156 9.63 -3.91 -1.50
C TRP A 156 11.06 -3.68 -1.01
N ASN A 157 11.52 -2.43 -1.06
CA ASN A 157 12.63 -1.96 -0.25
C ASN A 157 12.06 -1.42 1.07
N TYR A 158 12.78 -1.62 2.19
CA TYR A 158 12.39 -1.12 3.51
C TYR A 158 13.44 -0.15 4.02
N GLN A 159 13.02 1.00 4.54
CA GLN A 159 13.93 2.06 4.97
C GLN A 159 13.48 2.74 6.26
N SER A 160 14.44 3.06 7.11
CA SER A 160 14.22 3.90 8.28
C SER A 160 14.14 5.37 7.89
N ARG A 161 13.14 6.08 8.40
CA ARG A 161 12.93 7.51 8.13
C ARG A 161 14.06 8.36 8.68
N ALA A 162 14.74 9.07 7.79
CA ALA A 162 15.82 9.99 8.10
C ALA A 162 15.54 11.38 7.49
N SER A 163 14.49 12.03 7.97
CA SER A 163 14.06 13.36 7.55
C SER A 163 14.69 14.48 8.40
N PHE A 164 15.01 15.61 7.76
CA PHE A 164 15.70 16.75 8.39
C PHE A 164 15.15 18.09 7.90
N ALA A 165 15.15 19.14 8.73
CA ALA A 165 15.07 20.51 8.27
C ALA A 165 16.49 21.01 7.92
N PHE A 166 16.65 21.73 6.81
CA PHE A 166 17.86 22.47 6.49
C PHE A 166 17.54 23.97 6.50
N MET A 167 17.73 24.58 7.66
CA MET A 167 17.26 25.92 7.97
C MET A 167 18.38 26.85 8.42
N LYS A 168 18.19 28.15 8.20
CA LYS A 168 19.09 29.23 8.59
C LYS A 168 18.67 29.81 9.94
N GLY A 169 19.54 29.68 10.95
CA GLY A 169 19.30 30.20 12.29
C GLY A 169 19.43 31.73 12.38
N SER A 170 19.06 32.29 13.54
CA SER A 170 19.33 33.70 13.88
C SER A 170 20.81 34.07 13.82
N ASP A 171 21.72 33.09 14.01
CA ASP A 171 23.18 33.21 13.84
C ASP A 171 23.61 33.28 12.36
N LYS A 172 22.65 33.28 11.42
CA LYS A 172 22.81 33.22 9.96
C LYS A 172 23.48 31.94 9.44
N LYS A 173 23.73 30.94 10.29
CA LYS A 173 24.32 29.65 9.90
C LYS A 173 23.22 28.68 9.49
N ARG A 174 23.50 27.86 8.46
CA ARG A 174 22.61 26.77 8.04
C ARG A 174 22.93 25.50 8.81
N LYS A 175 21.90 24.80 9.29
CA LYS A 175 22.02 23.57 10.09
C LYS A 175 21.02 22.52 9.64
N PHE A 176 21.44 21.25 9.69
CA PHE A 176 20.52 20.12 9.60
C PHE A 176 19.95 19.81 10.99
N ILE A 177 18.65 19.99 11.17
CA ILE A 177 17.92 19.62 12.39
C ILE A 177 17.10 18.36 12.09
N ARG A 178 17.26 17.28 12.85
CA ARG A 178 16.52 16.03 12.61
C ARG A 178 15.05 16.20 12.98
N PHE A 179 14.14 15.58 12.25
CA PHE A 179 12.72 15.52 12.62
C PHE A 179 12.42 14.36 13.59
N PRO A 180 11.47 14.49 14.53
CA PRO A 180 10.68 15.70 14.86
C PRO A 180 11.55 16.86 15.35
N ILE A 181 11.30 18.07 14.83
CA ILE A 181 12.16 19.25 15.01
C ILE A 181 12.10 19.77 16.46
N GLU A 182 10.92 19.67 17.07
CA GLU A 182 10.64 20.01 18.46
C GLU A 182 11.46 19.16 19.46
N LYS A 183 11.77 17.89 19.13
CA LYS A 183 12.69 17.05 19.93
C LYS A 183 14.18 17.41 19.71
N ASN A 184 14.50 18.24 18.72
CA ASN A 184 15.88 18.53 18.27
C ASN A 184 16.28 20.02 18.39
N ILE A 185 15.49 20.82 19.10
CA ILE A 185 15.69 22.28 19.26
C ILE A 185 17.07 22.67 19.80
N HIS A 186 17.72 21.81 20.60
CA HIS A 186 19.07 22.02 21.14
C HIS A 186 20.17 22.17 20.06
N LYS A 187 19.88 21.85 18.79
CA LYS A 187 20.78 22.07 17.65
C LYS A 187 20.58 23.44 16.99
N MET A 188 19.45 24.09 17.23
CA MET A 188 19.13 25.42 16.70
C MET A 188 19.98 26.49 17.41
N HIS A 189 19.77 27.77 17.11
CA HIS A 189 20.37 28.86 17.90
C HIS A 189 19.42 29.23 19.05
N GLU A 190 19.95 29.68 20.20
CA GLU A 190 19.18 29.89 21.43
C GLU A 190 17.93 30.77 21.25
N ARG A 191 18.04 31.82 20.43
CA ARG A 191 16.92 32.71 20.10
C ARG A 191 15.78 32.01 19.34
N ASP A 192 16.09 30.97 18.57
CA ASP A 192 15.17 30.28 17.66
C ASP A 192 14.37 29.18 18.36
N HIS A 193 14.70 28.86 19.62
CA HIS A 193 13.95 27.91 20.46
C HIS A 193 13.56 28.51 21.83
N ARG A 194 13.54 29.85 21.94
CA ARG A 194 13.10 30.55 23.14
C ARG A 194 11.59 30.37 23.36
N GLY A 195 11.21 30.01 24.60
CA GLY A 195 9.84 29.64 24.96
C GLY A 195 9.41 28.24 24.51
N SER A 196 10.29 27.48 23.84
CA SER A 196 10.04 26.06 23.53
C SER A 196 10.28 25.22 24.78
N GLY A 197 9.25 24.52 25.27
CA GLY A 197 9.27 23.77 26.53
C GLY A 197 8.18 24.20 27.51
N GLU A 198 7.68 25.43 27.38
CA GLU A 198 6.52 25.95 28.12
C GLU A 198 5.20 25.54 27.44
N SER A 199 4.99 24.22 27.27
CA SER A 199 3.68 23.73 26.81
C SER A 199 2.67 23.89 27.93
N ALA A 200 1.70 24.79 27.77
CA ALA A 200 0.56 24.83 28.66
C ALA A 200 -0.27 23.54 28.49
N GLU A 201 -0.40 22.75 29.55
CA GLU A 201 -1.39 21.67 29.66
C GLU A 201 -2.78 22.28 29.82
N GLY A 202 -3.28 22.90 28.74
CA GLY A 202 -4.66 23.39 28.61
C GLY A 202 -5.35 22.70 27.44
N ASP A 203 -6.68 22.60 27.50
CA ASP A 203 -7.49 21.95 26.47
C ASP A 203 -7.30 22.63 25.10
N LEU A 204 -6.46 22.04 24.25
CA LEU A 204 -6.23 22.40 22.85
C LEU A 204 -7.45 22.07 21.93
N ALA A 205 -8.63 21.95 22.51
CA ALA A 205 -9.83 21.33 21.94
C ALA A 205 -10.79 22.30 21.23
N SER A 206 -10.48 23.59 21.18
CA SER A 206 -11.30 24.54 20.42
C SER A 206 -11.05 24.43 18.91
N LYS A 207 -11.97 23.76 18.20
CA LYS A 207 -11.96 23.67 16.72
C LYS A 207 -12.06 25.02 16.01
N SER A 208 -12.41 26.12 16.70
CA SER A 208 -12.53 27.46 16.13
C SER A 208 -11.24 28.30 16.16
N MET A 209 -10.18 27.84 16.82
CA MET A 209 -8.88 28.55 16.82
C MET A 209 -8.20 28.52 15.44
N LYS A 210 -7.58 29.64 15.05
CA LYS A 210 -6.80 29.71 13.80
C LYS A 210 -5.54 28.87 13.94
N PHE A 211 -5.05 28.35 12.82
CA PHE A 211 -3.83 27.53 12.83
C PHE A 211 -2.62 28.29 13.39
N ASP A 212 -2.40 29.55 12.99
CA ASP A 212 -1.31 30.38 13.51
C ASP A 212 -1.32 30.56 15.04
N GLU A 213 -2.51 30.64 15.65
CA GLU A 213 -2.68 30.85 17.10
C GLU A 213 -2.24 29.62 17.91
N ARG A 214 -2.36 28.42 17.33
CA ARG A 214 -1.93 27.15 17.93
C ARG A 214 -0.42 26.92 17.82
N LEU A 215 0.27 27.56 16.86
CA LEU A 215 1.72 27.42 16.66
C LEU A 215 2.54 27.81 17.90
N PRO A 216 2.43 29.03 18.47
CA PRO A 216 3.21 29.42 19.64
C PRO A 216 2.79 28.68 20.92
N GLN A 217 1.50 28.32 21.06
CA GLN A 217 1.00 27.55 22.20
C GLN A 217 1.66 26.17 22.32
N LYS A 218 1.90 25.52 21.18
CA LYS A 218 2.45 24.15 21.14
C LYS A 218 3.96 24.07 21.01
N PHE A 219 4.59 25.02 20.33
CA PHE A 219 6.03 24.95 20.02
C PHE A 219 6.87 26.04 20.70
N GLY A 220 6.23 26.99 21.39
CA GLY A 220 6.87 28.21 21.84
C GLY A 220 7.06 29.21 20.70
N VAL A 221 7.15 30.50 21.06
CA VAL A 221 7.27 31.61 20.10
C VAL A 221 8.51 31.52 19.21
N GLY A 222 9.63 30.98 19.71
CA GLY A 222 10.87 30.79 18.96
C GLY A 222 10.69 29.83 17.79
N LEU A 223 10.38 28.56 18.06
CA LEU A 223 10.25 27.53 17.03
C LEU A 223 9.08 27.82 16.06
N ALA A 224 8.00 28.43 16.55
CA ALA A 224 6.89 28.88 15.73
C ALA A 224 7.33 29.89 14.65
N ALA A 225 8.16 30.88 15.02
CA ALA A 225 8.68 31.89 14.08
C ALA A 225 9.87 31.40 13.24
N ALA A 226 10.78 30.62 13.83
CA ALA A 226 12.00 30.16 13.17
C ALA A 226 11.74 29.10 12.10
N PHE A 227 10.75 28.23 12.31
CA PHE A 227 10.41 27.12 11.41
C PHE A 227 8.92 27.10 11.01
N MET A 228 7.99 26.96 11.96
CA MET A 228 6.62 26.50 11.65
C MET A 228 5.86 27.45 10.73
N ARG A 229 5.91 28.76 10.99
CA ARG A 229 5.25 29.79 10.16
C ARG A 229 5.83 29.82 8.75
N LYS A 230 7.15 29.99 8.64
CA LYS A 230 7.87 30.01 7.36
C LYS A 230 7.58 28.77 6.51
N TYR A 231 7.70 27.58 7.10
CA TYR A 231 7.49 26.32 6.39
C TYR A 231 6.05 26.19 5.88
N ASN A 232 5.06 26.44 6.75
CA ASN A 232 3.65 26.36 6.35
C ASN A 232 3.29 27.42 5.30
N GLN A 233 3.80 28.65 5.42
CA GLN A 233 3.60 29.71 4.42
C GLN A 233 4.18 29.30 3.06
N LYS A 234 5.39 28.72 3.04
CA LYS A 234 6.04 28.25 1.80
C LYS A 234 5.36 27.03 1.18
N PHE A 235 4.84 26.13 2.01
CA PHE A 235 4.20 24.88 1.57
C PHE A 235 2.75 25.10 1.10
N TRP A 236 1.95 25.84 1.86
CA TRP A 236 0.55 26.11 1.55
C TRP A 236 0.33 27.35 0.67
N THR A 237 1.36 28.19 0.49
CA THR A 237 1.33 29.43 -0.30
C THR A 237 0.35 30.51 0.20
N VAL A 238 -0.15 30.35 1.42
CA VAL A 238 -1.04 31.28 2.13
C VAL A 238 -0.49 31.56 3.53
N GLU A 239 -0.91 32.64 4.18
CA GLU A 239 -0.49 32.92 5.55
C GLU A 239 -1.05 31.85 6.52
N PRO A 240 -0.29 31.42 7.55
CA PRO A 240 -0.78 30.47 8.56
C PRO A 240 -2.08 30.86 9.29
N ARG A 241 -2.49 32.14 9.22
CA ARG A 241 -3.76 32.66 9.75
C ARG A 241 -4.99 32.38 8.85
N GLU A 242 -4.75 32.01 7.58
CA GLU A 242 -5.76 31.69 6.56
C GLU A 242 -6.10 30.19 6.52
N LEU A 243 -5.36 29.39 7.30
CA LEU A 243 -5.62 27.97 7.51
C LEU A 243 -6.56 27.78 8.72
N ASN A 244 -7.55 26.89 8.56
CA ASN A 244 -8.28 26.33 9.69
C ASN A 244 -7.37 25.38 10.49
N SER A 245 -7.79 24.96 11.68
CA SER A 245 -7.00 24.02 12.51
C SER A 245 -7.68 22.67 12.75
N ALA A 246 -8.77 22.36 12.06
CA ALA A 246 -9.50 21.09 12.19
C ALA A 246 -8.71 19.91 11.60
N TRP A 247 -7.92 20.13 10.55
CA TRP A 247 -7.09 19.12 9.90
C TRP A 247 -5.87 18.67 10.73
N VAL A 248 -5.44 19.45 11.73
CA VAL A 248 -4.39 19.06 12.68
C VAL A 248 -5.01 18.45 13.94
N SER A 249 -5.06 17.13 13.97
CA SER A 249 -5.19 16.38 15.22
C SER A 249 -4.10 16.85 16.20
N GLY A 250 -4.39 16.86 17.49
CA GLY A 250 -3.61 17.63 18.49
C GLY A 250 -2.12 17.32 18.59
N GLN A 251 -1.60 16.28 17.92
CA GLN A 251 -0.24 15.79 18.04
C GLN A 251 0.75 16.23 16.94
N VAL A 252 0.37 16.67 15.73
CA VAL A 252 1.35 17.06 14.68
C VAL A 252 0.93 18.32 13.90
N VAL A 253 1.91 19.17 13.52
CA VAL A 253 1.66 20.52 12.94
C VAL A 253 2.59 20.89 11.76
N VAL A 254 3.42 19.94 11.31
CA VAL A 254 4.03 20.01 9.98
C VAL A 254 3.18 19.10 9.08
N PRO A 255 2.60 19.61 7.97
CA PRO A 255 1.62 18.88 7.16
C PRO A 255 2.03 17.44 6.85
N GLU A 256 3.26 17.28 6.40
CA GLU A 256 3.84 16.02 5.95
C GLU A 256 4.25 15.07 7.10
N MET A 257 4.35 15.57 8.33
CA MET A 257 4.59 14.70 9.50
C MET A 257 3.31 14.01 10.00
N ALA A 258 2.15 14.27 9.41
CA ALA A 258 0.90 13.53 9.68
C ALA A 258 0.95 12.05 9.22
N GLU A 259 2.07 11.58 8.67
CA GLU A 259 2.41 10.16 8.58
C GLU A 259 2.47 9.51 9.98
N THR A 260 1.32 8.98 10.43
CA THR A 260 1.13 8.34 11.72
C THR A 260 2.07 7.16 11.97
N LYS A 261 2.36 6.89 13.25
CA LYS A 261 3.15 5.79 13.81
C LYS A 261 3.14 4.51 12.95
N MET A 262 4.14 4.39 12.09
CA MET A 262 4.55 3.13 11.49
C MET A 262 5.00 2.18 12.60
N LYS A 263 4.83 0.87 12.41
CA LYS A 263 5.12 -0.13 13.46
C LYS A 263 6.51 0.10 14.06
N GLU A 264 6.53 0.35 15.37
CA GLU A 264 7.66 -0.02 16.21
C GLU A 264 7.88 -1.52 16.00
N LEU A 265 8.94 -1.86 15.26
CA LEU A 265 9.51 -3.20 15.33
C LEU A 265 10.31 -3.24 16.62
N ASP A 266 9.93 -4.14 17.53
CA ASP A 266 10.59 -4.41 18.82
C ASP A 266 12.06 -4.83 18.62
N ASN A 267 12.90 -3.83 18.37
CA ASN A 267 14.35 -3.94 18.27
C ASN A 267 14.97 -3.25 19.48
N ALA A 268 14.73 -3.84 20.65
CA ALA A 268 15.53 -3.61 21.84
C ALA A 268 16.97 -4.07 21.57
N ASN A 269 17.77 -3.21 20.92
CA ASN A 269 19.24 -3.14 20.86
C ASN A 269 19.74 -2.37 19.61
N THR A 270 19.28 -1.13 19.41
CA THR A 270 20.02 -0.15 18.58
C THR A 270 20.10 1.18 19.30
N GLU A 271 21.18 1.93 19.12
CA GLU A 271 21.36 3.31 19.63
C GLU A 271 20.42 4.34 18.94
N TRP A 272 19.39 3.86 18.23
CA TRP A 272 18.57 4.57 17.25
C TRP A 272 17.06 4.41 17.51
N GLY A 273 16.65 4.66 18.77
CA GLY A 273 15.24 4.68 19.17
C GLY A 273 14.35 5.52 18.25
N ASP A 274 13.05 5.18 18.20
CA ASP A 274 12.00 5.85 17.41
C ASP A 274 12.22 5.88 15.87
N SER A 275 13.02 4.98 15.30
CA SER A 275 13.23 4.93 13.84
C SER A 275 12.04 4.29 13.09
N LEU A 276 11.05 5.09 12.72
CA LEU A 276 9.92 4.69 11.86
C LEU A 276 10.40 4.05 10.55
N ILE A 277 9.90 2.86 10.21
CA ILE A 277 10.27 2.13 8.99
C ILE A 277 9.11 2.15 7.99
N PHE A 278 9.38 2.64 6.78
CA PHE A 278 8.46 2.57 5.65
C PHE A 278 8.93 1.57 4.58
N ARG A 279 8.02 1.29 3.64
CA ARG A 279 8.29 0.50 2.43
C ARG A 279 8.18 1.38 1.19
N PHE A 280 8.97 1.05 0.17
CA PHE A 280 8.92 1.69 -1.15
C PHE A 280 9.06 0.61 -2.25
N PRO A 281 8.35 0.70 -3.39
CA PRO A 281 8.44 -0.32 -4.45
C PRO A 281 9.88 -0.49 -4.95
N LYS A 282 10.33 -1.73 -5.15
CA LYS A 282 11.71 -1.95 -5.61
C LYS A 282 11.95 -1.47 -7.05
N TYR A 283 10.93 -1.47 -7.90
CA TYR A 283 11.04 -1.14 -9.32
C TYR A 283 9.96 -0.15 -9.74
N ASN A 284 10.29 0.75 -10.66
CA ASN A 284 9.36 1.66 -11.34
C ASN A 284 8.51 2.57 -10.43
N GLY A 285 8.96 2.83 -9.19
CA GLY A 285 8.43 3.92 -8.36
C GLY A 285 7.02 3.70 -7.81
N THR A 286 6.39 4.77 -7.35
CA THR A 286 5.03 4.71 -6.80
C THR A 286 3.98 4.37 -7.87
N GLY A 287 4.16 4.80 -9.12
CA GLY A 287 3.24 4.50 -10.23
C GLY A 287 3.08 3.01 -10.50
N ALA A 288 4.16 2.22 -10.35
CA ALA A 288 4.12 0.77 -10.52
C ALA A 288 3.16 0.05 -9.56
N ILE A 289 2.86 0.64 -8.39
CA ILE A 289 1.82 0.13 -7.49
C ILE A 289 0.48 0.16 -8.21
N TRP A 290 0.11 1.31 -8.76
CA TRP A 290 -1.20 1.60 -9.31
C TRP A 290 -1.42 0.97 -10.68
N GLU A 291 -0.39 0.94 -11.52
CA GLU A 291 -0.34 0.12 -12.74
C GLU A 291 -0.51 -1.38 -12.42
N SER A 292 0.03 -1.87 -11.30
CA SER A 292 -0.18 -3.26 -10.91
C SER A 292 -1.54 -3.54 -10.26
N VAL A 293 -2.14 -2.59 -9.53
CA VAL A 293 -3.52 -2.70 -9.04
C VAL A 293 -4.49 -2.73 -10.22
N ALA A 294 -4.33 -1.82 -11.19
CA ALA A 294 -5.15 -1.78 -12.40
C ALA A 294 -5.07 -3.08 -13.22
N ARG A 295 -3.87 -3.68 -13.38
CA ARG A 295 -3.69 -4.98 -14.06
C ARG A 295 -4.37 -6.18 -13.37
N GLN A 296 -4.82 -6.05 -12.12
CA GLN A 296 -5.59 -7.08 -11.42
C GLN A 296 -7.11 -6.92 -11.60
N LEU A 297 -7.55 -5.80 -12.17
CA LEU A 297 -8.95 -5.50 -12.46
C LEU A 297 -9.29 -5.92 -13.91
N PRO A 298 -10.57 -6.13 -14.25
CA PRO A 298 -10.95 -6.47 -15.62
C PRO A 298 -10.59 -5.35 -16.60
N GLY A 299 -9.64 -5.60 -17.51
CA GLY A 299 -9.16 -4.59 -18.46
C GLY A 299 -10.26 -3.91 -19.28
N ARG A 300 -11.34 -4.63 -19.58
CA ARG A 300 -12.55 -4.14 -20.28
C ARG A 300 -13.29 -2.99 -19.57
N TRP A 301 -13.00 -2.71 -18.29
CA TRP A 301 -13.58 -1.58 -17.57
C TRP A 301 -12.87 -0.26 -17.88
N PHE A 302 -11.59 -0.30 -18.25
CA PHE A 302 -10.78 0.91 -18.44
C PHE A 302 -10.91 1.48 -19.85
N ARG A 303 -11.07 2.79 -19.93
CA ARG A 303 -11.00 3.57 -21.16
C ARG A 303 -10.04 4.74 -20.94
N PHE A 304 -8.84 4.61 -21.50
CA PHE A 304 -7.77 5.61 -21.46
C PHE A 304 -7.90 6.57 -22.66
N HIS A 305 -7.31 7.77 -22.56
CA HIS A 305 -7.50 8.88 -23.51
C HIS A 305 -8.97 9.35 -23.64
N GLU A 306 -9.74 9.24 -22.57
CA GLU A 306 -11.15 9.62 -22.52
C GLU A 306 -11.41 10.65 -21.41
N LYS A 307 -11.60 11.91 -21.82
CA LYS A 307 -11.79 13.04 -20.91
C LYS A 307 -13.28 13.30 -20.73
N VAL A 308 -13.77 13.34 -19.49
CA VAL A 308 -15.14 13.80 -19.21
C VAL A 308 -15.16 15.33 -19.25
N THR A 309 -16.02 15.90 -20.10
CA THR A 309 -16.12 17.35 -20.36
C THR A 309 -17.46 17.95 -19.94
N GLY A 310 -18.41 17.13 -19.46
CA GLY A 310 -19.70 17.59 -18.97
C GLY A 310 -20.49 16.46 -18.32
N VAL A 311 -21.40 16.83 -17.40
CA VAL A 311 -22.34 15.92 -16.75
C VAL A 311 -23.70 16.59 -16.70
N ASP A 312 -24.70 16.01 -17.36
CA ASP A 312 -26.11 16.32 -17.16
C ASP A 312 -26.65 15.45 -16.03
N ILE A 313 -26.90 16.07 -14.88
CA ILE A 313 -27.36 15.40 -13.67
C ILE A 313 -28.81 14.93 -13.79
N ASP A 314 -29.64 15.70 -14.49
CA ASP A 314 -31.08 15.47 -14.56
C ASP A 314 -31.40 14.26 -15.44
N ASN A 315 -30.65 14.14 -16.55
CA ASN A 315 -30.74 13.01 -17.48
C ASN A 315 -29.77 11.86 -17.13
N LYS A 316 -28.91 12.04 -16.10
CA LYS A 316 -27.78 11.15 -15.75
C LYS A 316 -26.90 10.75 -16.95
N VAL A 317 -26.48 11.74 -17.71
CA VAL A 317 -25.60 11.59 -18.88
C VAL A 317 -24.26 12.26 -18.62
N ILE A 318 -23.16 11.60 -18.96
CA ILE A 318 -21.83 12.24 -19.07
C ILE A 318 -21.45 12.41 -20.54
N THR A 319 -20.83 13.55 -20.86
CA THR A 319 -20.23 13.80 -22.17
C THR A 319 -18.73 13.52 -22.08
N VAL A 320 -18.25 12.63 -22.95
CA VAL A 320 -16.87 12.15 -23.02
C VAL A 320 -16.23 12.61 -24.32
N GLU A 321 -15.17 13.39 -24.21
CA GLU A 321 -14.27 13.74 -25.31
C GLU A 321 -13.23 12.63 -25.51
N THR A 322 -13.02 12.22 -26.76
CA THR A 322 -12.02 11.25 -27.17
C THR A 322 -11.22 11.75 -28.38
N GLY A 323 -10.04 11.15 -28.58
CA GLY A 323 -9.13 11.48 -29.68
C GLY A 323 -8.03 12.46 -29.28
N LEU A 324 -6.85 12.26 -29.88
CA LEU A 324 -5.67 13.08 -29.63
C LEU A 324 -5.66 14.32 -30.54
N ASP A 325 -5.62 14.11 -31.86
CA ASP A 325 -5.54 15.20 -32.86
C ASP A 325 -6.91 15.78 -33.26
N VAL A 326 -7.93 14.93 -33.36
CA VAL A 326 -9.31 15.30 -33.69
C VAL A 326 -10.21 14.90 -32.53
N LYS A 327 -10.96 15.86 -32.00
CA LYS A 327 -11.83 15.66 -30.84
C LYS A 327 -13.21 15.20 -31.26
N PHE A 328 -13.66 14.10 -30.66
CA PHE A 328 -15.01 13.56 -30.82
C PHE A 328 -15.69 13.54 -29.46
N HIS A 329 -16.94 13.97 -29.40
CA HIS A 329 -17.76 13.84 -28.19
C HIS A 329 -18.74 12.69 -28.36
N ARG A 330 -18.94 11.93 -27.29
CA ARG A 330 -20.05 10.98 -27.16
C ARG A 330 -20.65 11.08 -25.77
N ASP A 331 -21.91 10.71 -25.67
CA ASP A 331 -22.61 10.66 -24.40
C ASP A 331 -22.65 9.23 -23.86
N MET A 332 -22.66 9.08 -22.53
CA MET A 332 -22.80 7.81 -21.81
C MET A 332 -23.71 8.00 -20.60
N GLU A 333 -24.69 7.11 -20.42
CA GLU A 333 -25.56 7.13 -19.25
C GLU A 333 -24.90 6.48 -18.02
N TYR A 334 -25.29 6.93 -16.83
CA TYR A 334 -24.90 6.34 -15.54
C TYR A 334 -26.10 6.21 -14.60
N ASP A 335 -25.99 5.33 -13.60
CA ASP A 335 -26.92 5.27 -12.48
C ASP A 335 -26.26 5.79 -11.20
N ILE A 336 -24.99 5.41 -10.97
CA ILE A 336 -24.10 5.94 -9.93
C ILE A 336 -22.84 6.52 -10.60
N LEU A 337 -22.41 7.71 -10.17
CA LEU A 337 -21.19 8.35 -10.66
C LEU A 337 -20.17 8.55 -9.52
N ILE A 338 -18.97 8.00 -9.67
CA ILE A 338 -17.85 8.21 -8.74
C ILE A 338 -16.82 9.13 -9.41
N SER A 339 -16.75 10.38 -9.00
CA SER A 339 -15.76 11.33 -9.51
C SER A 339 -14.53 11.38 -8.62
N THR A 340 -13.34 11.32 -9.22
CA THR A 340 -12.06 11.57 -8.52
C THR A 340 -11.31 12.79 -9.05
N VAL A 341 -11.95 13.53 -9.97
CA VAL A 341 -11.54 14.84 -10.49
C VAL A 341 -11.54 15.87 -9.36
N PRO A 342 -10.70 16.93 -9.40
CA PRO A 342 -10.80 18.05 -8.48
C PRO A 342 -12.22 18.64 -8.41
N LEU A 343 -12.72 18.89 -7.19
CA LEU A 343 -14.12 19.23 -6.96
C LEU A 343 -14.55 20.55 -7.61
N ASP A 344 -13.66 21.54 -7.64
CA ASP A 344 -13.81 22.82 -8.37
C ASP A 344 -14.01 22.60 -9.88
N VAL A 345 -13.11 21.82 -10.50
CA VAL A 345 -13.15 21.47 -11.92
C VAL A 345 -14.40 20.66 -12.23
N PHE A 346 -14.68 19.62 -11.43
CA PHE A 346 -15.83 18.74 -11.62
C PHE A 346 -17.17 19.49 -11.54
N VAL A 347 -17.36 20.34 -10.52
CA VAL A 347 -18.61 21.09 -10.33
C VAL A 347 -18.79 22.15 -11.43
N SER A 348 -17.71 22.71 -11.98
CA SER A 348 -17.77 23.76 -13.01
C SER A 348 -18.47 23.35 -14.31
N TYR A 349 -18.44 22.07 -14.69
CA TYR A 349 -19.06 21.55 -15.92
C TYR A 349 -20.34 20.72 -15.70
N LEU A 350 -20.87 20.70 -14.47
CA LEU A 350 -22.17 20.10 -14.20
C LEU A 350 -23.30 20.94 -14.82
N LYS A 351 -24.35 20.25 -15.29
CA LYS A 351 -25.59 20.82 -15.81
C LYS A 351 -26.77 20.19 -15.07
N SER A 352 -27.73 21.01 -14.67
CA SER A 352 -28.96 20.61 -14.02
C SER A 352 -29.95 21.78 -14.05
N SER A 353 -31.24 21.49 -14.04
CA SER A 353 -32.33 22.44 -13.82
C SER A 353 -32.49 22.82 -12.33
N ASP A 354 -31.78 22.14 -11.43
CA ASP A 354 -31.74 22.47 -10.01
C ASP A 354 -31.15 23.87 -9.79
N VAL A 355 -31.98 24.79 -9.30
CA VAL A 355 -31.62 26.20 -9.05
C VAL A 355 -30.45 26.38 -8.09
N SER A 356 -30.13 25.37 -7.27
CA SER A 356 -28.98 25.39 -6.36
C SER A 356 -27.64 25.11 -7.04
N LEU A 357 -27.60 24.56 -8.27
CA LEU A 357 -26.36 24.25 -8.99
C LEU A 357 -25.42 25.47 -9.08
N ARG A 358 -25.97 26.65 -9.39
CA ARG A 358 -25.16 27.89 -9.49
C ARG A 358 -24.50 28.26 -8.15
N GLN A 359 -25.17 27.99 -7.03
CA GLN A 359 -24.59 28.18 -5.70
C GLN A 359 -23.48 27.15 -5.44
N MET A 360 -23.64 25.91 -5.87
CA MET A 360 -22.59 24.88 -5.73
C MET A 360 -21.36 25.22 -6.56
N GLN A 361 -21.53 25.74 -7.78
CA GLN A 361 -20.45 26.22 -8.64
C GLN A 361 -19.69 27.40 -8.01
N GLU A 362 -20.42 28.40 -7.49
CA GLU A 362 -19.82 29.53 -6.77
C GLU A 362 -19.07 29.07 -5.51
N LEU A 363 -19.65 28.18 -4.69
CA LEU A 363 -18.98 27.65 -3.51
C LEU A 363 -17.73 26.83 -3.86
N ALA A 364 -17.78 26.06 -4.95
CA ALA A 364 -16.64 25.25 -5.39
C ALA A 364 -15.46 26.12 -5.85
N SER A 365 -15.71 27.27 -6.48
CA SER A 365 -14.63 28.18 -6.92
C SER A 365 -13.91 28.89 -5.76
N HIS A 366 -14.46 28.86 -4.55
CA HIS A 366 -13.82 29.38 -3.33
C HIS A 366 -12.91 28.35 -2.64
N LEU A 367 -12.83 27.11 -3.15
CA LEU A 367 -11.89 26.11 -2.65
C LEU A 367 -10.45 26.52 -3.00
N VAL A 368 -9.55 26.38 -2.02
CA VAL A 368 -8.15 26.83 -2.15
C VAL A 368 -7.22 25.63 -2.34
N TYR A 369 -6.29 25.73 -3.28
CA TYR A 369 -5.24 24.75 -3.56
C TYR A 369 -3.90 25.43 -3.87
N THR A 370 -2.84 24.61 -3.94
CA THR A 370 -1.55 24.98 -4.50
C THR A 370 -1.34 24.26 -5.83
N HIS A 371 -0.70 24.92 -6.79
CA HIS A 371 0.02 24.21 -7.85
C HIS A 371 1.28 23.59 -7.25
N THR A 372 1.79 22.49 -7.81
CA THR A 372 3.05 21.88 -7.34
C THR A 372 3.95 21.50 -8.52
N HIS A 373 5.16 22.05 -8.52
CA HIS A 373 6.18 21.74 -9.51
C HIS A 373 7.17 20.72 -8.95
N ILE A 374 7.44 19.70 -9.75
CA ILE A 374 8.37 18.62 -9.49
C ILE A 374 9.58 18.85 -10.39
N VAL A 375 10.73 19.14 -9.80
CA VAL A 375 12.01 19.28 -10.52
C VAL A 375 12.90 18.10 -10.16
N GLY A 376 13.06 17.17 -11.09
CA GLY A 376 14.02 16.07 -10.99
C GLY A 376 15.42 16.51 -11.44
N VAL A 377 16.45 16.19 -10.65
CA VAL A 377 17.86 16.48 -10.96
C VAL A 377 18.65 15.17 -10.92
N GLY A 378 19.01 14.66 -12.10
CA GLY A 378 19.82 13.46 -12.28
C GLY A 378 21.30 13.81 -12.31
N LEU A 379 22.11 13.13 -11.49
CA LEU A 379 23.47 13.53 -11.14
C LEU A 379 24.46 12.38 -11.35
N ILE A 380 25.63 12.67 -11.94
CA ILE A 380 26.74 11.73 -12.03
C ILE A 380 27.58 11.70 -10.74
N GLY A 381 28.21 10.56 -10.49
CA GLY A 381 29.07 10.33 -9.34
C GLY A 381 28.33 9.70 -8.16
N ARG A 382 28.74 10.05 -6.94
CA ARG A 382 28.20 9.50 -5.70
C ARG A 382 27.59 10.60 -4.85
N ILE A 383 26.47 10.28 -4.21
CA ILE A 383 25.82 11.16 -3.23
C ILE A 383 26.81 11.60 -2.13
N PRO A 384 26.92 12.90 -1.83
CA PRO A 384 27.80 13.41 -0.77
C PRO A 384 27.45 12.82 0.61
N LYS A 385 28.48 12.60 1.45
CA LYS A 385 28.30 12.07 2.82
C LYS A 385 27.30 12.86 3.69
N THR A 386 27.12 14.15 3.40
CA THR A 386 26.16 15.03 4.06
C THR A 386 24.70 14.65 3.79
N LEU A 387 24.41 14.09 2.61
CA LEU A 387 23.06 13.70 2.16
C LEU A 387 22.83 12.19 2.13
N ALA A 388 23.90 11.38 2.04
CA ALA A 388 23.84 9.92 1.90
C ALA A 388 22.99 9.19 2.96
N ASN A 389 22.82 9.77 4.15
CA ASN A 389 22.03 9.19 5.24
C ASN A 389 20.63 9.79 5.41
N LYS A 390 20.11 10.50 4.40
CA LYS A 390 18.82 11.21 4.45
C LYS A 390 17.81 10.60 3.50
N SER A 391 16.54 10.63 3.91
CA SER A 391 15.41 10.26 3.06
C SER A 391 14.92 11.50 2.30
N TRP A 392 14.56 12.56 3.03
CA TRP A 392 14.18 13.87 2.50
C TRP A 392 14.58 15.01 3.45
N VAL A 393 14.59 16.24 2.92
CA VAL A 393 14.97 17.47 3.62
C VAL A 393 13.91 18.54 3.38
N TYR A 394 13.60 19.32 4.43
CA TYR A 394 12.65 20.42 4.43
C TYR A 394 13.36 21.78 4.47
N PHE A 395 12.85 22.77 3.74
CA PHE A 395 13.51 24.07 3.51
C PHE A 395 12.53 25.23 3.81
N PRO A 396 12.51 25.76 5.05
CA PRO A 396 11.57 26.80 5.44
C PRO A 396 11.96 28.19 4.90
N ASP A 397 13.23 28.43 4.60
CA ASP A 397 13.72 29.75 4.21
C ASP A 397 13.47 30.04 2.72
N SER A 398 13.35 31.31 2.35
CA SER A 398 12.95 31.78 1.01
C SER A 398 14.10 31.89 -0.01
N ASP A 399 15.33 31.54 0.39
CA ASP A 399 16.53 31.50 -0.46
C ASP A 399 16.68 30.18 -1.25
N SER A 400 15.57 29.45 -1.44
CA SER A 400 15.40 28.38 -2.42
C SER A 400 13.92 28.29 -2.83
N PRO A 401 13.58 27.88 -4.07
CA PRO A 401 12.18 27.75 -4.48
C PRO A 401 11.49 26.59 -3.75
N PHE A 402 12.16 25.45 -3.65
CA PHE A 402 11.59 24.21 -3.10
C PHE A 402 11.33 24.27 -1.58
N TYR A 403 10.21 23.68 -1.14
CA TYR A 403 9.94 23.41 0.28
C TYR A 403 10.52 22.05 0.72
N ARG A 404 10.66 21.08 -0.19
CA ARG A 404 11.17 19.73 0.06
C ARG A 404 12.18 19.31 -1.01
N VAL A 405 13.22 18.58 -0.59
CA VAL A 405 14.12 17.84 -1.49
C VAL A 405 14.29 16.41 -1.00
N THR A 406 14.01 15.46 -1.88
CA THR A 406 14.09 14.02 -1.62
C THR A 406 15.32 13.45 -2.31
N MET A 407 16.11 12.63 -1.60
CA MET A 407 17.23 11.88 -2.19
C MET A 407 16.67 10.65 -2.90
N PHE A 408 16.01 10.83 -4.04
CA PHE A 408 15.14 9.82 -4.63
C PHE A 408 15.86 8.53 -5.03
N SER A 409 17.13 8.59 -5.44
CA SER A 409 17.94 7.39 -5.70
C SER A 409 18.27 6.56 -4.45
N ASN A 410 18.09 7.09 -3.23
CA ASN A 410 18.28 6.28 -2.02
C ASN A 410 17.18 5.22 -1.88
N PHE A 411 16.01 5.41 -2.49
CA PHE A 411 14.82 4.56 -2.30
C PHE A 411 14.87 3.25 -3.09
N SER A 412 15.47 3.27 -4.29
CA SER A 412 15.85 2.06 -5.01
C SER A 412 17.00 2.32 -6.00
N ASP A 413 17.86 1.30 -6.15
CA ASP A 413 18.84 1.20 -7.24
C ASP A 413 18.18 1.37 -8.63
N ASP A 414 16.92 0.96 -8.78
CA ASP A 414 16.16 1.04 -10.04
C ASP A 414 15.85 2.49 -10.50
N HIS A 415 16.00 3.49 -9.61
CA HIS A 415 15.63 4.88 -9.91
C HIS A 415 16.67 5.61 -10.78
N VAL A 416 17.81 4.98 -11.07
CA VAL A 416 18.93 5.57 -11.82
C VAL A 416 19.42 4.60 -12.91
N PRO A 417 19.96 5.09 -14.03
CA PRO A 417 20.42 4.23 -15.12
C PRO A 417 21.57 3.28 -14.74
N LYS A 418 22.39 3.65 -13.73
CA LYS A 418 23.46 2.80 -13.21
C LYS A 418 23.74 3.08 -11.71
N PRO A 419 23.32 2.18 -10.81
CA PRO A 419 23.57 2.32 -9.37
C PRO A 419 25.04 2.56 -9.02
N GLY A 420 25.29 3.46 -8.07
CA GLY A 420 26.63 3.80 -7.58
C GLY A 420 27.51 4.62 -8.56
N ALA A 421 27.05 4.85 -9.78
CA ALA A 421 27.63 5.77 -10.76
C ALA A 421 26.78 7.03 -11.00
N TYR A 422 25.47 6.95 -10.70
CA TYR A 422 24.54 8.06 -10.72
C TYR A 422 23.69 8.08 -9.44
N TRP A 423 23.12 9.24 -9.13
CA TRP A 423 22.17 9.48 -8.04
C TRP A 423 21.16 10.56 -8.47
N SER A 424 20.07 10.74 -7.72
CA SER A 424 19.02 11.70 -8.11
C SER A 424 18.38 12.41 -6.92
N LEU A 425 17.93 13.64 -7.19
CA LEU A 425 17.14 14.47 -6.29
C LEU A 425 15.79 14.80 -6.92
N ILE A 426 14.72 14.79 -6.12
CA ILE A 426 13.45 15.43 -6.49
C ILE A 426 13.29 16.67 -5.62
N CYS A 427 13.15 17.83 -6.24
CA CYS A 427 12.83 19.11 -5.62
C CYS A 427 11.34 19.41 -5.82
N GLU A 428 10.65 19.78 -4.74
CA GLU A 428 9.21 20.08 -4.78
C GLU A 428 8.97 21.53 -4.37
N ILE A 429 8.22 22.23 -5.22
CA ILE A 429 8.00 23.68 -5.17
C ILE A 429 6.49 23.91 -5.19
N ALA A 430 5.98 24.73 -4.27
CA ALA A 430 4.57 25.11 -4.25
C ALA A 430 4.38 26.50 -4.88
N GLU A 431 3.44 26.59 -5.80
CA GLU A 431 2.97 27.84 -6.41
C GLU A 431 1.53 28.11 -5.94
N SER A 432 1.21 29.37 -5.66
CA SER A 432 -0.14 29.77 -5.29
C SER A 432 -1.06 29.74 -6.49
N GLN A 433 -2.29 29.25 -6.34
CA GLN A 433 -3.33 29.32 -7.40
C GLN A 433 -3.57 30.75 -7.93
N ASN A 434 -3.23 31.78 -7.13
CA ASN A 434 -3.40 33.18 -7.46
C ASN A 434 -2.13 33.81 -8.08
N SER A 435 -1.11 33.02 -8.44
CA SER A 435 0.13 33.57 -9.00
C SER A 435 -0.03 34.00 -10.45
N SER A 436 0.51 35.18 -10.77
CA SER A 436 0.45 35.78 -12.11
C SER A 436 1.83 35.91 -12.78
N ASN A 437 2.91 35.57 -12.08
CA ASN A 437 4.28 35.73 -12.59
C ASN A 437 4.71 34.50 -13.42
N GLN A 438 4.12 34.35 -14.61
CA GLN A 438 4.39 33.24 -15.54
C GLN A 438 5.87 33.10 -15.90
N THR A 439 6.63 34.20 -15.94
CA THR A 439 8.07 34.18 -16.19
C THR A 439 8.83 33.45 -15.09
N TYR A 440 8.50 33.72 -13.81
CA TYR A 440 9.15 33.07 -12.67
C TYR A 440 8.77 31.59 -12.55
N TRP A 441 7.50 31.24 -12.78
CA TRP A 441 6.99 29.86 -12.69
C TRP A 441 7.18 29.03 -13.97
N SER A 442 7.98 29.53 -14.92
CA SER A 442 8.38 28.77 -16.10
C SER A 442 9.28 27.58 -15.74
N GLU A 443 9.16 26.49 -16.49
CA GLU A 443 9.97 25.27 -16.34
C GLU A 443 11.48 25.58 -16.28
N GLU A 444 11.98 26.34 -17.25
CA GLU A 444 13.40 26.73 -17.35
C GLU A 444 13.87 27.46 -16.08
N ASN A 445 13.08 28.42 -15.60
CA ASN A 445 13.44 29.20 -14.42
C ASN A 445 13.40 28.35 -13.15
N LEU A 446 12.39 27.49 -12.97
CA LEU A 446 12.29 26.63 -11.78
C LEU A 446 13.37 25.55 -11.71
N ILE A 447 13.77 24.97 -12.85
CA ILE A 447 14.94 24.08 -12.94
C ILE A 447 16.21 24.84 -12.54
N LYS A 448 16.43 26.01 -13.14
CA LYS A 448 17.61 26.87 -12.90
C LYS A 448 17.71 27.30 -11.43
N GLU A 449 16.67 27.88 -10.85
CA GLU A 449 16.63 28.34 -9.46
C GLU A 449 16.83 27.17 -8.47
N SER A 450 16.28 25.99 -8.78
CA SER A 450 16.48 24.78 -7.97
C SER A 450 17.94 24.32 -7.98
N ILE A 451 18.56 24.22 -9.17
CA ILE A 451 19.97 23.85 -9.32
C ILE A 451 20.88 24.88 -8.64
N GLN A 452 20.61 26.19 -8.83
CA GLN A 452 21.38 27.26 -8.18
C GLN A 452 21.31 27.19 -6.65
N ALA A 453 20.14 26.96 -6.07
CA ALA A 453 20.00 26.77 -4.63
C ALA A 453 20.75 25.52 -4.12
N LEU A 454 20.67 24.40 -4.83
CA LEU A 454 21.39 23.17 -4.47
C LEU A 454 22.93 23.36 -4.54
N VAL A 455 23.43 24.10 -5.53
CA VAL A 455 24.86 24.47 -5.64
C VAL A 455 25.26 25.42 -4.50
N LEU A 456 24.46 26.46 -4.20
CA LEU A 456 24.70 27.40 -3.11
C LEU A 456 24.74 26.72 -1.73
N TYR A 457 23.94 25.66 -1.55
CA TYR A 457 23.94 24.83 -0.33
C TYR A 457 25.11 23.83 -0.27
N GLY A 458 25.93 23.71 -1.32
CA GLY A 458 27.02 22.74 -1.42
C GLY A 458 26.54 21.29 -1.51
N PHE A 459 25.33 21.07 -2.04
CA PHE A 459 24.71 19.75 -2.17
C PHE A 459 25.08 19.07 -3.49
N ILE A 460 25.29 19.85 -4.55
CA ILE A 460 25.72 19.40 -5.87
C ILE A 460 26.77 20.38 -6.44
N SER A 461 27.35 20.04 -7.59
CA SER A 461 28.11 20.97 -8.43
C SER A 461 27.45 21.00 -9.82
N ALA A 462 27.42 22.16 -10.48
CA ALA A 462 26.60 22.34 -11.69
C ALA A 462 27.02 21.40 -12.85
N ASP A 463 28.31 21.07 -12.91
CA ASP A 463 28.93 20.14 -13.86
C ASP A 463 28.56 18.67 -13.63
N THR A 464 27.95 18.32 -12.49
CA THR A 464 27.50 16.93 -12.23
C THR A 464 26.07 16.64 -12.68
N VAL A 465 25.32 17.65 -13.15
CA VAL A 465 23.94 17.47 -13.65
C VAL A 465 23.97 16.83 -15.05
N VAL A 466 23.31 15.68 -15.19
CA VAL A 466 23.27 14.89 -16.44
C VAL A 466 21.85 14.61 -16.95
N SER A 467 20.83 14.82 -16.12
CA SER A 467 19.43 14.84 -16.54
C SER A 467 18.66 15.87 -15.71
N THR A 468 17.63 16.46 -16.31
CA THR A 468 16.64 17.29 -15.62
C THR A 468 15.25 16.86 -16.07
N HIS A 469 14.32 16.78 -15.12
CA HIS A 469 12.92 16.47 -15.40
C HIS A 469 12.03 17.54 -14.75
N TYR A 470 10.92 17.85 -15.41
CA TYR A 470 9.91 18.77 -14.91
C TYR A 470 8.52 18.17 -15.10
N HIS A 471 7.68 18.36 -14.08
CA HIS A 471 6.26 18.08 -14.13
C HIS A 471 5.51 19.06 -13.22
N ARG A 472 4.38 19.60 -13.68
CA ARG A 472 3.49 20.46 -12.89
C ARG A 472 2.19 19.71 -12.60
N LEU A 473 1.87 19.58 -11.32
CA LEU A 473 0.55 19.22 -10.84
C LEU A 473 -0.28 20.50 -10.77
N GLU A 474 -1.29 20.62 -11.63
CA GLU A 474 -2.27 21.72 -11.58
C GLU A 474 -2.93 21.79 -10.21
N HIS A 475 -3.40 20.67 -9.69
CA HIS A 475 -3.87 20.53 -8.31
C HIS A 475 -2.85 19.74 -7.49
N GLY A 476 -2.00 20.44 -6.74
CA GLY A 476 -0.92 19.88 -5.90
C GLY A 476 -1.38 19.53 -4.49
N TYR A 477 -1.67 20.53 -3.65
CA TYR A 477 -2.23 20.34 -2.30
C TYR A 477 -3.60 21.02 -2.11
N PRO A 478 -4.63 20.31 -1.59
CA PRO A 478 -5.87 20.94 -1.19
C PRO A 478 -5.64 21.70 0.12
N VAL A 479 -5.68 23.03 0.08
CA VAL A 479 -5.36 23.87 1.23
C VAL A 479 -6.51 23.81 2.25
N PRO A 480 -6.23 23.54 3.54
CA PRO A 480 -7.24 23.57 4.59
C PRO A 480 -7.59 25.01 4.98
N SER A 481 -8.20 25.74 4.04
CA SER A 481 -8.63 27.13 4.23
C SER A 481 -9.73 27.26 5.29
N ARG A 482 -9.97 28.49 5.77
CA ARG A 482 -10.98 28.77 6.79
C ARG A 482 -12.41 28.35 6.41
N GLU A 483 -12.75 28.40 5.13
CA GLU A 483 -14.11 28.18 4.63
C GLU A 483 -14.32 26.77 4.06
N ARG A 484 -13.24 26.01 3.84
CA ARG A 484 -13.23 24.67 3.24
C ARG A 484 -14.34 23.77 3.78
N ASP A 485 -14.42 23.61 5.09
CA ASP A 485 -15.34 22.62 5.69
C ASP A 485 -16.82 23.01 5.49
N VAL A 486 -17.15 24.31 5.54
CA VAL A 486 -18.50 24.82 5.26
C VAL A 486 -18.89 24.62 3.80
N ILE A 487 -17.95 24.83 2.88
CA ILE A 487 -18.13 24.56 1.45
C ILE A 487 -18.38 23.06 1.22
N LEU A 488 -17.54 22.20 1.79
CA LEU A 488 -17.64 20.74 1.62
C LEU A 488 -18.90 20.15 2.25
N ASP A 489 -19.30 20.62 3.43
CA ASP A 489 -20.52 20.19 4.11
C ASP A 489 -21.80 20.62 3.35
N THR A 490 -21.69 21.57 2.42
CA THR A 490 -22.78 21.97 1.51
C THR A 490 -22.77 21.16 0.21
N ILE A 491 -21.63 21.12 -0.50
CA ILE A 491 -21.54 20.52 -1.85
C ILE A 491 -21.63 18.98 -1.80
N GLN A 492 -20.97 18.34 -0.83
CA GLN A 492 -20.84 16.88 -0.84
C GLN A 492 -22.15 16.14 -0.56
N PRO A 493 -23.03 16.61 0.36
CA PRO A 493 -24.38 16.05 0.49
C PRO A 493 -25.26 16.35 -0.73
N TRP A 494 -25.10 17.51 -1.37
CA TRP A 494 -25.84 17.84 -2.59
C TRP A 494 -25.47 16.91 -3.74
N LEU A 495 -24.18 16.65 -3.99
CA LEU A 495 -23.75 15.66 -4.98
C LEU A 495 -24.29 14.26 -4.65
N LYS A 496 -24.21 13.83 -3.38
CA LYS A 496 -24.71 12.51 -2.96
C LYS A 496 -26.22 12.36 -3.19
N SER A 497 -27.03 13.42 -3.05
CA SER A 497 -28.48 13.37 -3.32
C SER A 497 -28.84 13.23 -4.80
N LYS A 498 -27.84 13.27 -5.68
CA LYS A 498 -27.95 13.08 -7.14
C LYS A 498 -27.25 11.79 -7.62
N ASP A 499 -26.91 10.89 -6.69
CA ASP A 499 -26.13 9.66 -6.93
C ASP A 499 -24.68 9.92 -7.41
N ILE A 500 -24.11 11.07 -7.04
CA ILE A 500 -22.74 11.48 -7.39
C ILE A 500 -21.84 11.50 -6.16
N TYR A 501 -20.73 10.78 -6.21
CA TYR A 501 -19.75 10.66 -5.14
C TYR A 501 -18.40 11.24 -5.57
N SER A 502 -18.08 12.46 -5.11
CA SER A 502 -16.79 13.11 -5.37
C SER A 502 -15.78 12.82 -4.26
N ARG A 503 -14.72 12.04 -4.53
CA ARG A 503 -13.79 11.51 -3.50
C ARG A 503 -12.32 11.48 -3.93
N GLY A 504 -11.45 11.14 -2.99
CA GLY A 504 -9.99 11.19 -3.12
C GLY A 504 -9.44 12.56 -2.72
N ARG A 505 -8.14 12.78 -2.98
CA ARG A 505 -7.40 13.98 -2.55
C ARG A 505 -8.10 15.30 -2.88
N PHE A 506 -8.52 15.49 -4.13
CA PHE A 506 -9.20 16.71 -4.58
C PHE A 506 -10.69 16.54 -4.85
N GLY A 507 -11.19 15.33 -5.15
CA GLY A 507 -12.64 15.10 -5.16
C GLY A 507 -13.27 15.30 -3.77
N GLY A 508 -12.53 14.98 -2.69
CA GLY A 508 -12.92 15.22 -1.30
C GLY A 508 -12.32 16.49 -0.65
N TRP A 509 -11.26 17.07 -1.21
CA TRP A 509 -10.54 18.28 -0.72
C TRP A 509 -10.00 18.25 0.73
N LYS A 510 -10.06 17.11 1.43
CA LYS A 510 -9.54 16.97 2.80
C LYS A 510 -8.12 16.43 2.81
N TYR A 511 -7.13 17.31 2.97
CA TYR A 511 -5.71 16.95 3.04
C TYR A 511 -5.39 15.85 4.07
N GLU A 512 -5.99 15.94 5.25
CA GLU A 512 -5.83 15.03 6.38
C GLU A 512 -6.26 13.58 6.10
N VAL A 513 -7.02 13.37 5.01
CA VAL A 513 -7.38 12.05 4.46
C VAL A 513 -7.08 11.95 2.95
N GLY A 514 -6.09 12.71 2.49
CA GLY A 514 -5.68 12.86 1.09
C GLY A 514 -4.41 12.11 0.68
N ASN A 515 -3.90 11.18 1.52
CA ASN A 515 -2.79 10.29 1.17
C ASN A 515 -3.26 9.11 0.30
N GLN A 516 -2.32 8.29 -0.16
CA GLN A 516 -2.57 7.12 -1.01
C GLN A 516 -3.54 6.11 -0.39
N ASP A 517 -3.32 5.72 0.87
CA ASP A 517 -4.13 4.73 1.58
C ASP A 517 -5.54 5.27 1.87
N GLN A 518 -5.63 6.49 2.38
CA GLN A 518 -6.89 7.15 2.69
C GLN A 518 -7.70 7.41 1.41
N SER A 519 -7.09 7.91 0.33
CA SER A 519 -7.77 8.12 -0.96
C SER A 519 -8.32 6.81 -1.53
N PHE A 520 -7.51 5.75 -1.52
CA PHE A 520 -7.95 4.42 -1.94
C PHE A 520 -9.15 3.93 -1.11
N MET A 521 -9.09 4.09 0.22
CA MET A 521 -10.17 3.68 1.10
C MET A 521 -11.43 4.53 0.99
N GLN A 522 -11.34 5.83 0.63
CA GLN A 522 -12.54 6.61 0.29
C GLN A 522 -13.30 5.99 -0.89
N GLY A 523 -12.59 5.49 -1.91
CA GLY A 523 -13.22 4.79 -3.04
C GLY A 523 -13.87 3.47 -2.65
N VAL A 524 -13.19 2.68 -1.80
CA VAL A 524 -13.74 1.44 -1.22
C VAL A 524 -15.00 1.73 -0.40
N GLU A 525 -14.97 2.80 0.40
CA GLU A 525 -16.06 3.21 1.27
C GLU A 525 -17.30 3.70 0.53
N VAL A 526 -17.14 4.43 -0.57
CA VAL A 526 -18.25 4.82 -1.45
C VAL A 526 -19.03 3.59 -1.94
N VAL A 527 -18.32 2.55 -2.37
CA VAL A 527 -18.96 1.32 -2.88
C VAL A 527 -19.73 0.59 -1.79
N ASP A 528 -19.20 0.53 -0.57
CA ASP A 528 -19.90 -0.08 0.56
C ASP A 528 -21.07 0.80 1.09
N ASP A 529 -21.03 2.11 0.87
CA ASP A 529 -22.13 3.04 1.16
C ASP A 529 -23.32 2.81 0.21
N PHE A 530 -23.13 2.87 -1.12
CA PHE A 530 -24.26 2.73 -2.06
C PHE A 530 -24.73 1.28 -2.32
N LEU A 531 -23.94 0.25 -2.00
CA LEU A 531 -24.36 -1.16 -2.12
C LEU A 531 -24.83 -1.80 -0.81
N GLY A 532 -24.55 -1.20 0.35
CA GLY A 532 -24.75 -1.87 1.65
C GLY A 532 -25.02 -0.95 2.83
N ASP A 533 -25.30 0.34 2.60
CA ASP A 533 -25.57 1.35 3.62
C ASP A 533 -24.46 1.46 4.70
N VAL A 534 -23.21 1.12 4.37
CA VAL A 534 -22.08 1.17 5.29
C VAL A 534 -21.46 2.58 5.29
N PRO A 535 -21.44 3.30 6.43
CA PRO A 535 -20.96 4.68 6.45
C PRO A 535 -19.48 4.87 6.05
N GLU A 536 -19.22 5.97 5.34
CA GLU A 536 -17.90 6.44 4.91
C GLU A 536 -17.04 6.97 6.09
N VAL A 537 -16.36 6.07 6.81
CA VAL A 537 -15.57 6.43 8.00
C VAL A 537 -14.41 7.37 7.69
N THR A 538 -13.64 7.09 6.63
CA THR A 538 -12.44 7.84 6.23
C THR A 538 -12.78 9.29 5.89
N TYR A 539 -13.80 9.51 5.05
CA TYR A 539 -14.13 10.86 4.59
C TYR A 539 -14.89 11.70 5.64
N ARG A 540 -15.76 11.07 6.43
CA ARG A 540 -16.60 11.75 7.44
C ARG A 540 -15.88 11.96 8.78
N TYR A 541 -15.03 11.02 9.19
CA TYR A 541 -14.36 11.04 10.50
C TYR A 541 -12.83 10.87 10.42
N PRO A 542 -12.09 11.84 9.82
CA PRO A 542 -10.62 11.79 9.71
C PRO A 542 -9.88 11.45 11.00
N ASP A 543 -10.26 12.05 12.13
CA ASP A 543 -9.64 11.77 13.44
C ASP A 543 -9.78 10.29 13.83
N LEU A 544 -10.97 9.71 13.66
CA LEU A 544 -11.23 8.30 13.96
C LEU A 544 -10.43 7.38 13.03
N ALA A 545 -10.46 7.65 11.73
CA ALA A 545 -9.77 6.87 10.71
C ALA A 545 -8.24 6.86 10.91
N ASN A 546 -7.66 8.00 11.33
CA ASN A 546 -6.23 8.15 11.57
C ASN A 546 -5.79 7.69 12.98
N SER A 547 -6.70 7.62 13.96
CA SER A 547 -6.39 7.25 15.35
C SER A 547 -5.95 5.80 15.58
N LYS A 548 -6.35 4.87 14.69
CA LYS A 548 -6.14 3.43 14.85
C LYS A 548 -5.82 2.76 13.51
N LYS A 549 -5.25 1.55 13.57
CA LYS A 549 -5.21 0.66 12.40
C LYS A 549 -6.60 0.09 12.16
N ASN A 550 -7.18 0.37 11.00
CA ASN A 550 -8.49 -0.12 10.58
C ASN A 550 -8.36 -1.57 10.06
N THR A 551 -8.87 -2.50 10.86
CA THR A 551 -8.85 -3.95 10.61
C THR A 551 -10.17 -4.50 10.10
N ASP A 552 -11.23 -3.68 10.10
CA ASP A 552 -12.62 -4.16 10.06
C ASP A 552 -13.13 -4.54 8.66
N ARG A 553 -12.50 -4.02 7.59
CA ARG A 553 -12.91 -4.25 6.21
C ARG A 553 -12.16 -5.46 5.63
N ILE A 554 -12.83 -6.60 5.61
CA ILE A 554 -12.31 -7.90 5.17
C ILE A 554 -13.16 -8.39 4.00
N VAL A 555 -12.49 -8.77 2.92
CA VAL A 555 -13.11 -9.45 1.77
C VAL A 555 -13.49 -10.88 2.19
N PRO A 556 -14.74 -11.32 2.02
CA PRO A 556 -15.08 -12.74 2.12
C PRO A 556 -14.34 -13.50 1.02
N LEU A 557 -13.60 -14.54 1.38
CA LEU A 557 -13.07 -15.48 0.38
C LEU A 557 -14.02 -16.68 0.24
N ASP A 558 -14.13 -17.20 -0.98
CA ASP A 558 -14.79 -18.48 -1.29
C ASP A 558 -14.08 -19.67 -0.61
N TYR A 559 -12.76 -19.53 -0.41
CA TYR A 559 -11.98 -20.31 0.54
C TYR A 559 -10.74 -19.56 1.02
N GLU A 560 -10.25 -19.90 2.21
CA GLU A 560 -8.96 -19.44 2.72
C GLU A 560 -8.11 -20.60 3.26
N ILE A 561 -6.80 -20.39 3.37
CA ILE A 561 -5.83 -21.34 3.92
C ILE A 561 -5.14 -20.69 5.12
N VAL A 562 -5.46 -21.15 6.32
CA VAL A 562 -4.88 -20.67 7.58
C VAL A 562 -3.66 -21.51 7.94
N ILE A 563 -2.50 -20.86 8.05
CA ILE A 563 -1.21 -21.51 8.28
C ILE A 563 -0.63 -21.10 9.62
N ALA A 564 -0.41 -22.07 10.51
CA ALA A 564 0.43 -21.91 11.69
C ALA A 564 1.90 -22.10 11.30
N HIS A 565 2.72 -21.04 11.39
CA HIS A 565 4.11 -21.01 10.92
C HIS A 565 5.08 -20.61 12.02
N TYR A 566 6.17 -21.35 12.19
CA TYR A 566 7.25 -21.03 13.13
C TYR A 566 8.58 -20.79 12.41
N LYS A 567 9.08 -21.79 11.66
CA LYS A 567 10.35 -21.70 10.92
C LYS A 567 10.43 -22.57 9.66
N GLU A 568 9.29 -23.11 9.26
CA GLU A 568 9.15 -24.05 8.15
C GLU A 568 9.34 -23.32 6.81
N ASN A 569 9.79 -24.03 5.77
CA ASN A 569 9.81 -23.45 4.42
C ASN A 569 8.39 -23.42 3.84
N LEU A 570 7.87 -22.21 3.64
CA LEU A 570 6.54 -21.96 3.08
C LEU A 570 6.47 -21.93 1.55
N ASP A 571 7.56 -22.13 0.79
CA ASP A 571 7.60 -22.05 -0.69
C ASP A 571 6.49 -22.83 -1.41
N TRP A 572 6.01 -23.92 -0.81
CA TRP A 572 4.91 -24.72 -1.35
C TRP A 572 3.55 -23.98 -1.39
N LEU A 573 3.40 -22.89 -0.64
CA LEU A 573 2.21 -22.03 -0.62
C LEU A 573 2.21 -20.93 -1.70
N ARG A 574 3.30 -20.73 -2.45
CA ARG A 574 3.34 -19.72 -3.54
C ARG A 574 2.14 -19.78 -4.49
N PRO A 575 1.64 -20.96 -4.94
CA PRO A 575 0.46 -21.04 -5.82
C PRO A 575 -0.86 -20.63 -5.15
N TYR A 576 -0.90 -20.55 -3.81
CA TYR A 576 -2.09 -20.26 -3.02
C TYR A 576 -1.97 -18.95 -2.24
N ALA A 577 -0.94 -18.14 -2.53
CA ALA A 577 -0.57 -17.01 -1.69
C ALA A 577 -1.73 -16.03 -1.45
N ASN A 578 -2.51 -15.75 -2.50
CA ASN A 578 -3.66 -14.84 -2.49
C ASN A 578 -4.89 -15.33 -1.72
N HIS A 579 -4.89 -16.58 -1.22
CA HIS A 579 -5.90 -17.13 -0.31
C HIS A 579 -5.32 -17.59 1.03
N THR A 580 -4.02 -17.35 1.29
CA THR A 580 -3.33 -17.88 2.48
C THR A 580 -3.15 -16.81 3.55
N LEU A 581 -3.62 -17.07 4.77
CA LEU A 581 -3.36 -16.25 5.95
C LEU A 581 -2.35 -16.97 6.86
N VAL A 582 -1.19 -16.36 7.09
CA VAL A 582 -0.10 -16.95 7.89
C VAL A 582 0.00 -16.35 9.28
N TYR A 583 -0.18 -17.16 10.31
CA TYR A 583 0.15 -16.80 11.69
C TYR A 583 1.60 -17.18 11.99
N HIS A 584 2.47 -16.18 12.02
CA HIS A 584 3.90 -16.34 12.25
C HIS A 584 4.22 -16.25 13.75
N GLN A 585 4.61 -17.38 14.33
CA GLN A 585 5.01 -17.55 15.73
C GLN A 585 6.55 -17.58 15.89
N GLY A 586 7.29 -17.37 14.81
CA GLY A 586 8.75 -17.44 14.79
C GLY A 586 9.48 -16.14 15.10
N ASN A 587 10.78 -16.25 15.40
CA ASN A 587 11.63 -15.10 15.69
C ASN A 587 12.07 -14.31 14.43
N ALA A 588 11.87 -14.86 13.21
CA ALA A 588 12.14 -14.14 11.96
C ALA A 588 11.22 -12.91 11.80
N LEU A 589 11.57 -11.95 10.94
CA LEU A 589 10.77 -10.73 10.73
C LEU A 589 9.34 -11.01 10.22
N GLY A 590 9.14 -12.09 9.47
CA GLY A 590 7.86 -12.53 8.94
C GLY A 590 8.03 -13.75 8.02
N PRO A 591 6.99 -14.14 7.27
CA PRO A 591 7.11 -15.14 6.20
C PRO A 591 8.11 -14.71 5.10
N PRO A 592 8.71 -15.68 4.36
CA PRO A 592 9.78 -15.40 3.40
C PRO A 592 9.33 -14.72 2.09
N PHE A 593 8.02 -14.63 1.86
CA PHE A 593 7.39 -13.91 0.76
C PHE A 593 5.94 -13.58 1.13
N GLN A 594 5.25 -12.90 0.22
CA GLN A 594 3.96 -12.28 0.47
C GLN A 594 2.78 -13.28 0.43
N PHE A 595 1.78 -13.01 1.26
CA PHE A 595 0.56 -13.80 1.45
C PHE A 595 -0.64 -12.84 1.58
N TYR A 596 -1.86 -13.34 1.36
CA TYR A 596 -3.14 -12.62 1.49
C TYR A 596 -3.24 -11.87 2.83
N GLY A 597 -2.79 -12.52 3.89
CA GLY A 597 -2.50 -11.86 5.15
C GLY A 597 -1.38 -12.59 5.88
N TRP A 598 -0.72 -11.88 6.80
CA TRP A 598 0.01 -12.56 7.85
C TRP A 598 -0.01 -11.71 9.13
N GLU A 599 0.04 -12.38 10.26
CA GLU A 599 0.01 -11.78 11.58
C GLU A 599 1.07 -12.43 12.46
N ARG A 600 1.68 -11.65 13.36
CA ARG A 600 2.60 -12.19 14.36
C ARG A 600 1.81 -12.58 15.60
N LEU A 601 1.90 -13.83 16.01
CA LEU A 601 1.35 -14.30 17.29
C LEU A 601 2.48 -14.72 18.22
N GLU A 602 2.20 -14.76 19.52
CA GLU A 602 3.08 -15.40 20.48
C GLU A 602 3.25 -16.91 20.15
N ASN A 603 4.42 -17.43 20.47
CA ASN A 603 4.74 -18.85 20.32
C ASN A 603 4.14 -19.66 21.47
N VAL A 604 2.81 -19.67 21.57
CA VAL A 604 2.01 -20.41 22.55
C VAL A 604 1.08 -21.40 21.84
N GLY A 605 0.71 -22.47 22.54
CA GLY A 605 -0.37 -23.37 22.16
C GLY A 605 -0.20 -24.18 20.88
N ARG A 606 1.01 -24.20 20.31
CA ARG A 606 1.34 -24.84 19.03
C ARG A 606 0.41 -24.36 17.90
N GLU A 607 0.10 -25.24 16.95
CA GLU A 607 -0.81 -24.96 15.83
C GLU A 607 -2.23 -24.58 16.29
N SER A 608 -2.68 -25.16 17.40
CA SER A 608 -4.04 -25.00 17.92
C SER A 608 -4.35 -23.57 18.34
N HIS A 609 -3.34 -22.82 18.81
CA HIS A 609 -3.51 -21.41 19.15
C HIS A 609 -3.84 -20.57 17.92
N ALA A 610 -3.06 -20.70 16.84
CA ALA A 610 -3.28 -19.95 15.61
C ALA A 610 -4.65 -20.25 14.99
N PHE A 611 -5.06 -21.52 14.97
CA PHE A 611 -6.35 -21.93 14.40
C PHE A 611 -7.54 -21.42 15.23
N LEU A 612 -7.47 -21.52 16.57
CA LEU A 612 -8.54 -21.03 17.44
C LEU A 612 -8.58 -19.51 17.49
N TYR A 613 -7.41 -18.85 17.52
CA TYR A 613 -7.31 -17.39 17.41
C TYR A 613 -8.02 -16.90 16.16
N HIS A 614 -7.74 -17.52 15.00
CA HIS A 614 -8.43 -17.22 13.75
C HIS A 614 -9.94 -17.38 13.88
N ILE A 615 -10.42 -18.55 14.33
CA ILE A 615 -11.86 -18.82 14.47
C ILE A 615 -12.52 -17.80 15.41
N THR A 616 -11.90 -17.43 16.53
CA THR A 616 -12.48 -16.46 17.48
C THR A 616 -12.46 -15.02 16.98
N THR A 617 -11.42 -14.62 16.25
CA THR A 617 -11.23 -13.25 15.74
C THR A 617 -12.06 -12.97 14.49
N TYR A 618 -12.21 -13.99 13.62
CA TYR A 618 -12.90 -13.89 12.35
C TYR A 618 -14.29 -14.52 12.35
N TYR A 619 -14.80 -15.00 13.49
CA TYR A 619 -16.04 -15.79 13.64
C TYR A 619 -17.24 -15.37 12.76
N ASP A 620 -17.62 -14.09 12.73
CA ASP A 620 -18.76 -13.60 11.91
C ASP A 620 -18.41 -13.48 10.40
N ARG A 621 -17.11 -13.37 10.10
CA ARG A 621 -16.49 -13.01 8.82
C ARG A 621 -15.60 -14.11 8.22
N LEU A 622 -15.76 -15.37 8.69
CA LEU A 622 -15.07 -16.54 8.14
C LEU A 622 -15.32 -16.68 6.64
N ALA A 623 -14.32 -17.19 5.91
CA ALA A 623 -14.48 -17.64 4.53
C ALA A 623 -15.51 -18.79 4.45
N ASP A 624 -16.08 -19.02 3.26
CA ASP A 624 -17.04 -20.11 3.06
C ASP A 624 -16.45 -21.48 3.40
N VAL A 625 -15.15 -21.67 3.11
CA VAL A 625 -14.36 -22.81 3.57
C VAL A 625 -12.96 -22.39 4.04
N THR A 626 -12.62 -22.69 5.28
CA THR A 626 -11.28 -22.44 5.86
C THR A 626 -10.49 -23.75 5.94
N VAL A 627 -9.30 -23.79 5.34
CA VAL A 627 -8.36 -24.93 5.40
C VAL A 627 -7.24 -24.61 6.39
N PHE A 628 -7.15 -25.37 7.48
CA PHE A 628 -6.16 -25.19 8.54
C PHE A 628 -4.99 -26.17 8.37
N ALA A 629 -3.76 -25.67 8.42
CA ALA A 629 -2.55 -26.49 8.34
C ALA A 629 -1.33 -25.88 9.05
N GLN A 630 -0.32 -26.71 9.30
CA GLN A 630 0.99 -26.28 9.77
C GLN A 630 1.87 -25.86 8.58
N GLY A 631 2.89 -25.04 8.80
CA GLY A 631 3.82 -24.56 7.77
C GLY A 631 4.60 -25.69 7.05
N ASP A 632 4.84 -26.82 7.71
CA ASP A 632 5.35 -28.05 7.08
C ASP A 632 4.19 -28.96 6.69
N ARG A 633 4.25 -29.50 5.47
CA ARG A 633 3.34 -30.54 4.97
C ARG A 633 3.58 -31.91 5.60
N LEU A 634 4.53 -31.99 6.55
CA LEU A 634 4.94 -33.15 7.34
C LEU A 634 5.31 -34.34 6.45
N LYS A 635 6.17 -34.09 5.46
CA LYS A 635 6.54 -35.04 4.38
C LYS A 635 5.33 -35.55 3.57
N GLY A 636 4.36 -34.69 3.32
CA GLY A 636 3.13 -34.99 2.56
C GLY A 636 2.12 -35.88 3.29
N ARG A 637 2.31 -36.14 4.60
CA ARG A 637 1.39 -36.94 5.42
C ARG A 637 0.08 -36.20 5.72
N CYS A 638 0.17 -34.88 5.80
CA CYS A 638 -0.92 -33.92 5.93
C CYS A 638 -1.70 -33.84 4.60
N PHE A 639 -1.06 -33.43 3.48
CA PHE A 639 -1.67 -33.49 2.14
C PHE A 639 -0.70 -33.43 0.95
N LYS A 640 -1.21 -33.84 -0.23
CA LYS A 640 -0.58 -33.60 -1.55
C LYS A 640 -0.96 -32.23 -2.17
N ASN A 641 -2.19 -31.77 -1.98
CA ASN A 641 -2.72 -30.48 -2.46
C ASN A 641 -3.73 -30.00 -1.40
N PRO A 642 -3.62 -28.77 -0.83
CA PRO A 642 -4.55 -28.27 0.19
C PRO A 642 -5.98 -28.10 -0.33
N MET A 643 -6.17 -27.81 -1.62
CA MET A 643 -7.49 -27.59 -2.23
C MET A 643 -8.45 -28.77 -2.05
N ARG A 644 -7.93 -29.99 -1.88
CA ARG A 644 -8.75 -31.17 -1.61
C ARG A 644 -9.55 -31.07 -0.30
N PHE A 645 -9.10 -30.29 0.69
CA PHE A 645 -9.88 -30.07 1.91
C PHE A 645 -11.15 -29.25 1.65
N ILE A 646 -11.17 -28.40 0.61
CA ILE A 646 -12.34 -27.60 0.25
C ILE A 646 -13.49 -28.53 -0.18
N ASP A 647 -13.20 -29.43 -1.12
CA ASP A 647 -14.15 -30.46 -1.58
C ASP A 647 -14.58 -31.43 -0.47
N SER A 648 -13.70 -31.66 0.52
CA SER A 648 -13.94 -32.57 1.64
C SER A 648 -14.84 -31.93 2.70
N ALA A 649 -14.55 -30.69 3.09
CA ALA A 649 -15.32 -29.92 4.06
C ALA A 649 -16.75 -29.67 3.56
N ARG A 650 -16.91 -29.31 2.27
CA ARG A 650 -18.20 -29.19 1.57
C ARG A 650 -19.02 -30.49 1.53
N LYS A 651 -18.41 -31.65 1.84
CA LYS A 651 -19.06 -32.97 1.94
C LYS A 651 -19.28 -33.44 3.38
N GLY A 652 -19.10 -32.56 4.37
CA GLY A 652 -19.27 -32.92 5.78
C GLY A 652 -18.08 -33.62 6.43
N ILE A 653 -16.93 -33.71 5.73
CA ILE A 653 -15.77 -34.51 6.15
C ILE A 653 -14.55 -33.59 6.30
N PRO A 654 -14.16 -33.20 7.53
CA PRO A 654 -13.07 -32.23 7.72
C PRO A 654 -11.70 -32.71 7.22
N CYS A 655 -11.50 -34.02 7.06
CA CYS A 655 -10.16 -34.60 6.89
C CYS A 655 -10.03 -35.64 5.78
N LEU A 656 -9.01 -35.44 4.93
CA LEU A 656 -8.69 -36.32 3.78
C LEU A 656 -8.24 -37.74 4.16
N LYS A 657 -7.87 -37.94 5.42
CA LYS A 657 -7.53 -39.22 6.03
C LYS A 657 -7.96 -39.19 7.49
N VAL A 658 -9.04 -39.90 7.78
CA VAL A 658 -9.42 -40.24 9.16
C VAL A 658 -8.50 -41.35 9.65
N TYR A 659 -8.11 -41.31 10.93
CA TYR A 659 -7.34 -42.38 11.59
C TYR A 659 -8.16 -43.01 12.73
N GLU A 660 -7.65 -44.13 13.24
CA GLU A 660 -8.20 -44.97 14.32
C GLU A 660 -9.06 -44.23 15.37
N MET A 661 -10.20 -44.85 15.71
CA MET A 661 -11.13 -44.42 16.74
C MET A 661 -10.41 -44.24 18.09
N TRP A 662 -10.29 -42.99 18.55
CA TRP A 662 -9.54 -42.64 19.75
C TRP A 662 -10.41 -42.82 21.00
N THR A 663 -10.04 -43.80 21.84
CA THR A 663 -10.79 -44.21 23.04
C THR A 663 -10.12 -43.79 24.36
N TRP A 664 -8.92 -43.19 24.32
CA TRP A 664 -8.16 -42.87 25.53
C TRP A 664 -8.40 -41.44 26.06
N TRP A 665 -9.21 -41.33 27.12
CA TRP A 665 -9.64 -40.05 27.69
C TRP A 665 -8.77 -39.50 28.85
N GLY A 666 -7.61 -40.10 29.14
CA GLY A 666 -6.65 -39.58 30.12
C GLY A 666 -5.57 -38.67 29.50
N ASN A 667 -4.56 -38.28 30.28
CA ASN A 667 -3.37 -37.56 29.78
C ASN A 667 -2.62 -38.38 28.69
N ILE A 668 -1.80 -37.70 27.88
CA ILE A 668 -1.11 -38.28 26.72
C ILE A 668 0.05 -39.19 27.17
N ARG A 669 -0.09 -40.49 26.92
CA ARG A 669 0.82 -41.55 27.40
C ARG A 669 2.12 -41.74 26.61
N PHE A 670 2.21 -41.30 25.35
CA PHE A 670 3.39 -41.57 24.51
C PHE A 670 4.55 -40.59 24.77
N LYS A 671 5.79 -41.10 24.71
CA LYS A 671 7.01 -40.28 24.81
C LYS A 671 7.20 -39.46 23.53
N LEU A 672 7.16 -38.13 23.68
CA LEU A 672 7.48 -37.19 22.62
C LEU A 672 9.00 -37.06 22.42
N LYS A 673 9.43 -36.86 21.17
CA LYS A 673 10.86 -36.88 20.80
C LYS A 673 11.66 -35.62 21.16
N ASN A 674 11.02 -34.52 21.58
CA ASN A 674 11.68 -33.26 21.92
C ASN A 674 11.08 -32.59 23.18
N LYS A 675 11.86 -31.69 23.78
CA LYS A 675 11.80 -31.26 25.20
C LYS A 675 10.51 -30.51 25.61
N GLN A 676 10.24 -30.58 26.93
CA GLN A 676 9.27 -29.77 27.69
C GLN A 676 7.86 -29.64 27.08
N ARG A 677 7.10 -30.74 27.10
CA ARG A 677 5.62 -30.66 27.13
C ARG A 677 5.21 -30.26 28.55
N ARG A 678 4.42 -29.19 28.71
CA ARG A 678 3.73 -28.92 29.99
C ARG A 678 2.62 -29.96 30.14
N LYS A 679 2.60 -30.70 31.25
CA LYS A 679 1.51 -31.63 31.58
C LYS A 679 0.23 -30.83 31.81
N ALA A 680 -0.91 -31.34 31.34
CA ALA A 680 -2.21 -30.77 31.59
C ALA A 680 -2.65 -31.05 33.03
N ASP A 681 -3.24 -30.05 33.66
CA ASP A 681 -3.86 -30.16 34.99
C ASP A 681 -5.18 -30.96 34.89
N GLU A 682 -5.82 -30.90 33.72
CA GLU A 682 -7.02 -31.67 33.37
C GLU A 682 -6.71 -32.83 32.41
N THR A 683 -7.42 -33.94 32.60
CA THR A 683 -7.44 -35.06 31.64
C THR A 683 -8.18 -34.70 30.37
N PHE A 684 -7.92 -35.42 29.26
CA PHE A 684 -8.62 -35.18 27.99
C PHE A 684 -10.16 -35.25 28.13
N GLY A 685 -10.67 -36.19 28.94
CA GLY A 685 -12.11 -36.32 29.22
C GLY A 685 -12.69 -35.19 30.08
N GLN A 686 -11.88 -34.53 30.92
CA GLN A 686 -12.29 -33.31 31.64
C GLN A 686 -12.38 -32.12 30.69
N VAL A 687 -11.34 -31.89 29.87
CA VAL A 687 -11.35 -30.84 28.84
C VAL A 687 -12.52 -31.04 27.87
N TYR A 688 -12.78 -32.27 27.41
CA TYR A 688 -13.95 -32.60 26.59
C TYR A 688 -15.26 -32.20 27.29
N ARG A 689 -15.44 -32.58 28.57
CA ARG A 689 -16.64 -32.26 29.35
C ARG A 689 -16.81 -30.75 29.54
N ASN A 690 -15.72 -30.03 29.77
CA ASN A 690 -15.74 -28.58 29.98
C ASN A 690 -16.05 -27.79 28.70
N LEU A 691 -15.68 -28.33 27.53
CA LEU A 691 -16.06 -27.78 26.22
C LEU A 691 -17.51 -28.12 25.83
N TYR A 692 -17.91 -29.39 25.92
CA TYR A 692 -19.20 -29.87 25.39
C TYR A 692 -20.35 -29.96 26.40
N GLY A 693 -20.10 -29.77 27.70
CA GLY A 693 -21.11 -29.94 28.77
C GLY A 693 -21.57 -31.39 29.00
N ARG A 694 -21.02 -32.38 28.26
CA ARG A 694 -21.39 -33.80 28.30
C ARG A 694 -20.14 -34.69 28.43
N PRO A 695 -20.24 -35.91 29.00
CA PRO A 695 -19.12 -36.85 29.02
C PRO A 695 -18.70 -37.24 27.59
N PRO A 696 -17.44 -37.68 27.39
CA PRO A 696 -16.98 -38.20 26.11
C PRO A 696 -17.72 -39.48 25.68
N PRO A 697 -17.84 -39.76 24.36
CA PRO A 697 -18.40 -41.01 23.84
C PRO A 697 -17.64 -42.23 24.36
N LYS A 698 -18.36 -43.34 24.60
CA LYS A 698 -17.75 -44.62 25.04
C LYS A 698 -17.02 -45.31 23.89
N GLU A 699 -17.56 -45.13 22.70
CA GLU A 699 -17.08 -45.62 21.42
C GLU A 699 -15.74 -44.97 21.06
N GLY A 700 -15.53 -43.71 21.50
CA GLY A 700 -14.37 -42.89 21.14
C GLY A 700 -14.71 -41.83 20.10
N ILE A 701 -13.69 -41.20 19.52
CA ILE A 701 -13.84 -40.19 18.46
C ILE A 701 -12.93 -40.46 17.27
N GLU A 702 -13.40 -40.13 16.07
CA GLU A 702 -12.57 -40.04 14.88
C GLU A 702 -11.62 -38.83 14.98
N SER A 703 -10.46 -38.89 14.31
CA SER A 703 -9.39 -37.91 14.48
C SER A 703 -8.71 -37.53 13.16
N CYS A 704 -8.36 -36.25 13.04
CA CYS A 704 -7.67 -35.67 11.90
C CYS A 704 -6.15 -35.88 11.99
N ARG A 705 -5.55 -36.38 10.91
CA ARG A 705 -4.11 -36.63 10.90
C ARG A 705 -3.30 -35.34 10.95
N SER A 706 -2.48 -35.20 11.99
CA SER A 706 -1.40 -34.19 12.09
C SER A 706 -1.87 -32.73 12.06
N GLY A 707 -3.03 -32.43 12.65
CA GLY A 707 -3.52 -31.06 12.79
C GLY A 707 -3.84 -30.36 11.46
N CYS A 708 -4.22 -31.13 10.43
CA CYS A 708 -4.59 -30.60 9.12
C CYS A 708 -6.04 -30.95 8.78
N PHE A 709 -6.89 -29.96 8.55
CA PHE A 709 -8.32 -30.12 8.31
C PHE A 709 -8.90 -28.96 7.49
N GLY A 710 -10.11 -29.11 6.97
CA GLY A 710 -10.91 -28.03 6.43
C GLY A 710 -12.29 -28.00 7.08
N ALA A 711 -12.87 -26.82 7.23
CA ALA A 711 -14.23 -26.65 7.74
C ALA A 711 -14.94 -25.55 6.97
N THR A 712 -16.22 -25.75 6.68
CA THR A 712 -17.10 -24.71 6.14
C THR A 712 -17.46 -23.70 7.22
N LYS A 713 -17.83 -22.48 6.83
CA LYS A 713 -18.41 -21.48 7.73
C LYS A 713 -19.56 -22.06 8.57
N GLN A 714 -20.46 -22.79 7.93
CA GLN A 714 -21.61 -23.42 8.60
C GLN A 714 -21.20 -24.45 9.66
N GLN A 715 -20.16 -25.26 9.40
CA GLN A 715 -19.63 -26.21 10.39
C GLN A 715 -19.03 -25.50 11.59
N ILE A 716 -18.25 -24.44 11.38
CA ILE A 716 -17.62 -23.67 12.47
C ILE A 716 -18.71 -23.00 13.34
N LEU A 717 -19.74 -22.42 12.72
CA LEU A 717 -20.83 -21.73 13.42
C LEU A 717 -21.78 -22.66 14.21
N ARG A 718 -21.63 -24.00 14.16
CA ARG A 718 -22.40 -24.94 15.01
C ARG A 718 -22.10 -24.80 16.50
N HIS A 719 -20.89 -24.35 16.83
CA HIS A 719 -20.50 -24.07 18.21
C HIS A 719 -20.42 -22.55 18.40
N PRO A 720 -20.98 -21.99 19.49
CA PRO A 720 -20.96 -20.55 19.73
C PRO A 720 -19.52 -20.07 19.99
N ARG A 721 -19.25 -18.76 19.81
CA ARG A 721 -17.89 -18.20 19.91
C ARG A 721 -17.20 -18.53 21.24
N GLU A 722 -17.95 -18.58 22.33
CA GLU A 722 -17.50 -18.91 23.67
C GLU A 722 -16.90 -20.32 23.77
N PHE A 723 -17.35 -21.27 22.95
CA PHE A 723 -16.76 -22.61 22.87
C PHE A 723 -15.30 -22.55 22.38
N TYR A 724 -15.05 -21.80 21.31
CA TYR A 724 -13.71 -21.61 20.76
C TYR A 724 -12.82 -20.75 21.67
N GLN A 725 -13.38 -19.74 22.35
CA GLN A 725 -12.66 -18.96 23.35
C GLN A 725 -12.23 -19.81 24.56
N LYS A 726 -13.09 -20.73 25.04
CA LYS A 726 -12.72 -21.71 26.07
C LYS A 726 -11.61 -22.64 25.60
N ALA A 727 -11.71 -23.17 24.37
CA ALA A 727 -10.66 -24.00 23.78
C ALA A 727 -9.33 -23.26 23.64
N LEU A 728 -9.35 -21.97 23.25
CA LEU A 728 -8.17 -21.12 23.11
C LEU A 728 -7.47 -20.91 24.46
N ALA A 729 -8.23 -20.64 25.53
CA ALA A 729 -7.71 -20.41 26.87
C ALA A 729 -6.85 -21.56 27.42
N TYR A 730 -7.15 -22.82 27.05
CA TYR A 730 -6.36 -23.99 27.44
C TYR A 730 -4.95 -24.01 26.83
N VAL A 731 -4.73 -23.33 25.70
CA VAL A 731 -3.46 -23.40 24.95
C VAL A 731 -2.65 -22.10 24.94
N SER A 732 -3.25 -20.94 25.23
CA SER A 732 -2.60 -19.62 25.20
C SER A 732 -1.51 -19.36 26.24
N ARG A 733 -1.17 -20.30 27.14
CA ARG A 733 -0.26 -20.06 28.29
C ARG A 733 1.11 -20.72 28.21
N HIS A 734 1.39 -21.54 27.20
CA HIS A 734 2.65 -22.27 27.09
C HIS A 734 2.96 -22.65 25.63
N PRO A 735 4.22 -22.66 25.15
CA PRO A 735 4.57 -23.04 23.77
C PRO A 735 4.13 -24.45 23.37
N ASN A 736 4.19 -25.41 24.31
CA ASN A 736 3.89 -26.82 24.06
C ASN A 736 3.04 -27.40 25.21
N PRO A 737 1.74 -27.05 25.30
CA PRO A 737 0.83 -27.59 26.31
C PRO A 737 0.32 -28.97 25.89
N GLU A 738 0.07 -29.85 26.85
CA GLU A 738 -0.53 -31.17 26.58
C GLU A 738 -1.95 -31.04 25.97
N GLU A 739 -2.68 -29.98 26.31
CA GLU A 739 -3.98 -29.63 25.74
C GLU A 739 -3.93 -29.37 24.22
N GLY A 740 -2.78 -28.95 23.69
CA GLY A 740 -2.60 -28.84 22.24
C GLY A 740 -2.79 -30.18 21.51
N HIS A 741 -2.37 -31.28 22.15
CA HIS A 741 -2.58 -32.65 21.63
C HIS A 741 -4.00 -33.18 21.87
N TYR A 742 -4.74 -32.64 22.83
CA TYR A 742 -6.17 -32.93 22.98
C TYR A 742 -6.93 -32.31 21.80
N LEU A 743 -6.66 -31.04 21.49
CA LEU A 743 -7.28 -30.33 20.36
C LEU A 743 -6.92 -30.94 18.98
N GLU A 744 -5.67 -31.39 18.80
CA GLU A 744 -5.24 -32.13 17.59
C GLU A 744 -6.17 -33.31 17.25
N ARG A 745 -6.77 -33.95 18.26
CA ARG A 745 -7.73 -35.07 18.13
C ARG A 745 -9.17 -34.62 17.95
N LEU A 746 -9.52 -33.42 18.42
CA LEU A 746 -10.88 -32.91 18.41
C LEU A 746 -11.27 -32.23 17.09
N TRP A 747 -10.32 -31.83 16.24
CA TRP A 747 -10.64 -31.11 14.99
C TRP A 747 -11.63 -31.82 14.07
N TYR A 748 -11.63 -33.16 14.04
CA TYR A 748 -12.66 -33.88 13.29
C TYR A 748 -14.03 -33.71 13.96
N HIS A 749 -14.11 -33.97 15.27
CA HIS A 749 -15.34 -33.89 16.06
C HIS A 749 -15.92 -32.48 16.18
N PHE A 750 -15.10 -31.43 16.03
CA PHE A 750 -15.54 -30.04 16.01
C PHE A 750 -16.35 -29.68 14.76
N PHE A 751 -16.08 -30.32 13.62
CA PHE A 751 -16.54 -29.83 12.30
C PHE A 751 -17.20 -30.90 11.42
N ALA A 752 -17.24 -32.17 11.84
CA ALA A 752 -17.93 -33.22 11.09
C ALA A 752 -19.46 -33.04 11.12
N ASP A 753 -20.13 -33.53 10.08
CA ASP A 753 -21.60 -33.47 9.96
C ASP A 753 -22.32 -34.64 10.66
N ARG A 754 -21.58 -35.52 11.35
CA ARG A 754 -22.11 -36.65 12.13
C ARG A 754 -21.86 -36.43 13.64
N PRO A 755 -22.83 -36.75 14.52
CA PRO A 755 -22.84 -36.38 15.94
C PRO A 755 -21.92 -37.18 16.87
#